data_AF-A0A554IBJ3-F1
#
_entry.id   AF-A0A554IBJ3-F1
#
_cell.length_a   1.000
_cell.length_b   1.000
_cell.length_c   1.000
_cell.angle_alpha   90.00
_cell.angle_beta   90.00
_cell.angle_gamma   90.00
#
_symmetry.space_group_name_H-M   'P 1'
#
loop_
_entity.id
_entity.type
_entity.pdbx_description
1 polymer ?
#
loop_
_entity_poly.entity_id
_entity_poly.type
_entity_poly.pdbx_seq_one_letter_code
_entity_poly.pdbx_strand_id
1 'polypeptide(L)'
;MSKPYRSINTKHTFRFFCFLAGAGITLILLAMMPTSYAFADGPTITGATDITVEATSTSGAMVTFSVAATDPVDGIIFPICTPPSGNLFALGTTTVTCTVTNSVASTTQATFGVGVVDTTPPYITPPADQTFLSTGMLTDPAGLVLATSTDAVDHNPSITYFPTSFAIGTTTVTWTATDAAGNMSTTTSNVGIVEAVMITIRNGATVVFSGAVALPASNAVPVDIAPTSTSSTVAVPARSLLSVLETLDTAQNEFAITDLQYFSSFDSFFINCITITDNTNPLCGSWQYAVNGTAPSVGTDHFVLENGDIVFLYFGSPRQVLLSTTAATVSIPFTATAQKYDPMNNTYVATTGVTIGVTQPDPDNPWNPIEIATSTVDVNGQAVFILNAVGTYGVGIKEDYYFPLTTLTVANPISSSGGASGGSAGSSGVSVFANINIQNAINFLAANQNPDGSIGSSILYSDWAAIALSAAGESQAKARLKNYLLGAGFNTDFGSRTADLERRAMALMSLGVSPYEGTQTDFIGRIVSAFDGTQIGDANIFNDDIFALFPLLKAGYSGSDEVVDKTLRFIISKQSANGSWDSVDLTAAAIQALTLAQRVGGLGVDLPSRVDSAGQAAKTFLRNSQDQNGGFGNNTISTAWAIQAINALGDSVPSWEKNGKNPLNFLASKQANDGGMEDASNNAGTRIWTTAFAIPAALGKTWEEILSGFSRPAVQTAPITNSQIETNNSTTTPETATSTLTILPNENATSSLVSRLPEQSATSTAELDLPVGKNGIQKISAPQTIPAAKTKIISSSAAGIEKPVENQKALASSPDTSRINETSKLKAQISAPLVVKNINADQAAKTIFYASGGGTIILGLYLGWKFLVKFLF
;
A
#
# COMPACT_ATOMS: atom_id res chain seq x y z
N MET A 1 13.30 83.08 -6.14
CA MET A 1 14.71 83.05 -6.60
C MET A 1 14.98 81.63 -7.10
N SER A 2 15.72 81.34 -8.17
CA SER A 2 16.38 82.17 -9.21
C SER A 2 16.63 81.31 -10.48
N LYS A 3 17.00 81.92 -11.61
CA LYS A 3 17.15 81.26 -12.94
C LYS A 3 18.48 80.47 -13.14
N PRO A 4 18.57 79.58 -14.15
CA PRO A 4 19.71 78.66 -14.38
C PRO A 4 20.74 79.09 -15.46
N TYR A 5 21.86 78.36 -15.55
CA TYR A 5 22.87 78.23 -16.64
C TYR A 5 23.64 76.91 -16.40
N ARG A 6 24.36 76.21 -17.31
CA ARG A 6 24.81 76.41 -18.72
C ARG A 6 24.39 75.16 -19.56
N SER A 7 24.49 75.03 -20.89
CA SER A 7 25.22 75.65 -22.02
C SER A 7 26.67 75.17 -22.31
N ILE A 8 26.81 74.33 -23.35
CA ILE A 8 27.95 74.24 -24.30
C ILE A 8 27.36 74.20 -25.73
N ASN A 9 28.14 74.56 -26.75
CA ASN A 9 27.65 75.10 -28.03
C ASN A 9 28.53 74.65 -29.21
N THR A 10 27.94 74.38 -30.39
CA THR A 10 28.58 74.63 -31.72
C THR A 10 27.60 74.45 -32.89
N LYS A 11 27.35 75.52 -33.66
CA LYS A 11 27.09 75.49 -35.12
C LYS A 11 27.72 76.73 -35.76
N HIS A 12 28.20 76.61 -36.99
CA HIS A 12 28.90 77.69 -37.70
C HIS A 12 27.96 78.67 -38.40
N THR A 13 28.45 79.90 -38.58
CA THR A 13 27.75 81.02 -39.22
C THR A 13 28.30 81.27 -40.63
N PHE A 14 27.46 81.73 -41.55
CA PHE A 14 27.89 82.62 -42.63
C PHE A 14 26.83 83.70 -42.91
N ARG A 15 27.27 84.89 -43.31
CA ARG A 15 26.45 86.03 -43.75
C ARG A 15 27.18 86.72 -44.89
N PHE A 16 26.45 87.42 -45.77
CA PHE A 16 27.02 88.45 -46.64
C PHE A 16 26.16 89.72 -46.65
N PHE A 17 26.66 90.77 -47.31
CA PHE A 17 26.35 92.16 -46.96
C PHE A 17 25.20 92.82 -47.75
N CYS A 18 24.80 94.00 -47.26
CA CYS A 18 23.75 94.88 -47.78
C CYS A 18 24.29 95.88 -48.84
N PHE A 19 23.42 96.50 -49.66
CA PHE A 19 23.43 97.95 -49.89
C PHE A 19 22.09 98.47 -50.48
N LEU A 20 21.88 99.79 -50.44
CA LEU A 20 20.62 100.48 -50.79
C LEU A 20 20.82 101.62 -51.81
N ALA A 21 19.96 101.71 -52.82
CA ALA A 21 19.65 102.90 -53.65
C ALA A 21 18.43 102.60 -54.56
N GLY A 22 17.58 103.55 -54.98
CA GLY A 22 17.55 104.97 -54.62
C GLY A 22 16.83 105.91 -55.62
N ALA A 23 15.58 105.64 -55.99
CA ALA A 23 14.71 106.57 -56.75
C ALA A 23 13.23 106.14 -56.66
N GLY A 24 12.27 107.00 -57.02
CA GLY A 24 10.85 106.64 -57.13
C GLY A 24 10.04 107.62 -57.97
N ILE A 25 8.87 107.20 -58.45
CA ILE A 25 7.78 108.04 -59.00
C ILE A 25 6.45 107.26 -58.99
N THR A 26 5.36 108.03 -58.99
CA THR A 26 3.93 107.73 -58.73
C THR A 26 3.27 106.49 -59.36
N LEU A 27 2.27 105.96 -58.64
CA LEU A 27 1.24 105.00 -59.05
C LEU A 27 0.67 105.18 -60.48
N ILE A 28 0.43 104.05 -61.15
CA ILE A 28 -0.85 103.76 -61.81
C ILE A 28 -1.33 102.38 -61.34
N LEU A 29 -2.63 102.24 -61.08
CA LEU A 29 -3.24 101.02 -60.58
C LEU A 29 -3.67 100.11 -61.75
N LEU A 30 -3.22 98.85 -61.78
CA LEU A 30 -3.89 97.79 -62.53
C LEU A 30 -3.75 96.46 -61.78
N ALA A 31 -4.85 95.72 -61.65
CA ALA A 31 -4.92 94.59 -60.75
C ALA A 31 -4.41 93.28 -61.39
N MET A 32 -3.37 92.71 -60.80
CA MET A 32 -3.16 91.27 -60.77
C MET A 32 -2.87 90.88 -59.32
N MET A 33 -3.75 90.08 -58.72
CA MET A 33 -3.54 89.56 -57.37
C MET A 33 -2.37 88.57 -57.38
N PRO A 34 -1.60 88.45 -56.28
CA PRO A 34 -0.71 87.30 -56.14
C PRO A 34 -1.56 86.03 -56.14
N THR A 35 -1.21 85.06 -57.00
CA THR A 35 -1.71 83.70 -56.86
C THR A 35 -1.12 83.10 -55.60
N SER A 36 -1.82 83.28 -54.49
CA SER A 36 -1.58 82.52 -53.27
C SER A 36 -1.77 81.04 -53.60
N TYR A 37 -0.66 80.33 -53.79
CA TYR A 37 -0.63 78.89 -53.64
C TYR A 37 -1.10 78.58 -52.22
N ALA A 38 -2.37 78.21 -52.08
CA ALA A 38 -2.79 77.47 -50.92
C ALA A 38 -1.95 76.19 -50.91
N PHE A 39 -1.22 75.96 -49.82
CA PHE A 39 -0.81 74.59 -49.53
C PHE A 39 -2.09 73.78 -49.40
N ALA A 40 -2.17 72.66 -50.13
CA ALA A 40 -3.26 71.73 -49.95
C ALA A 40 -3.05 71.03 -48.60
N ASP A 41 -3.74 71.53 -47.57
CA ASP A 41 -3.78 70.88 -46.26
C ASP A 41 -4.24 69.43 -46.47
N GLY A 42 -3.48 68.49 -45.92
CA GLY A 42 -3.71 67.06 -46.14
C GLY A 42 -5.04 66.58 -45.54
N PRO A 43 -5.57 65.45 -46.04
CA PRO A 43 -6.83 64.90 -45.55
C PRO A 43 -6.75 64.59 -44.04
N THR A 44 -7.79 64.93 -43.29
CA THR A 44 -7.88 64.70 -41.85
C THR A 44 -8.59 63.39 -41.56
N ILE A 45 -8.01 62.53 -40.71
CA ILE A 45 -8.61 61.25 -40.27
C ILE A 45 -9.23 61.41 -38.87
N THR A 46 -10.39 60.79 -38.64
CA THR A 46 -11.16 60.80 -37.39
C THR A 46 -11.70 59.41 -37.08
N GLY A 47 -11.95 59.11 -35.79
CA GLY A 47 -12.40 57.78 -35.34
C GLY A 47 -11.29 56.74 -35.17
N ALA A 48 -10.03 57.09 -35.45
CA ALA A 48 -8.87 56.28 -35.11
C ALA A 48 -8.56 56.40 -33.59
N THR A 49 -9.29 55.65 -32.78
CA THR A 49 -9.15 55.57 -31.31
C THR A 49 -8.98 54.12 -30.88
N ASP A 50 -8.18 53.88 -29.85
CA ASP A 50 -7.88 52.53 -29.37
C ASP A 50 -9.15 51.78 -28.91
N ILE A 51 -9.17 50.46 -29.15
CA ILE A 51 -10.31 49.57 -28.89
C ILE A 51 -9.80 48.36 -28.10
N THR A 52 -10.56 47.95 -27.07
CA THR A 52 -10.34 46.69 -26.36
C THR A 52 -11.52 45.76 -26.59
N VAL A 53 -11.28 44.50 -26.93
CA VAL A 53 -12.29 43.46 -27.17
C VAL A 53 -11.91 42.17 -26.44
N GLU A 54 -12.91 41.47 -25.93
CA GLU A 54 -12.75 40.17 -25.28
C GLU A 54 -12.43 39.06 -26.29
N ALA A 55 -11.46 38.20 -25.96
CA ALA A 55 -11.07 37.06 -26.75
C ALA A 55 -12.19 36.01 -26.80
N THR A 56 -12.59 35.61 -28.01
CA THR A 56 -13.64 34.59 -28.23
C THR A 56 -13.08 33.18 -28.44
N SER A 57 -11.74 33.05 -28.47
CA SER A 57 -11.01 31.81 -28.68
C SER A 57 -9.51 32.01 -28.43
N THR A 58 -8.74 30.93 -28.40
CA THR A 58 -7.26 30.92 -28.58
C THR A 58 -6.75 31.75 -29.76
N SER A 59 -7.57 31.95 -30.79
CA SER A 59 -7.23 32.74 -31.98
C SER A 59 -7.59 34.23 -31.86
N GLY A 60 -8.14 34.64 -30.71
CA GLY A 60 -8.58 36.00 -30.41
C GLY A 60 -10.05 36.27 -30.77
N ALA A 61 -10.31 37.45 -31.36
CA ALA A 61 -11.66 37.96 -31.60
C ALA A 61 -11.78 38.69 -32.94
N MET A 62 -12.96 38.66 -33.57
CA MET A 62 -13.23 39.51 -34.74
C MET A 62 -13.62 40.91 -34.30
N VAL A 63 -12.92 41.93 -34.78
CA VAL A 63 -13.11 43.32 -34.33
C VAL A 63 -13.59 44.20 -35.47
N THR A 64 -14.74 44.83 -35.28
CA THR A 64 -15.28 45.85 -36.18
C THR A 64 -15.04 47.24 -35.63
N PHE A 65 -14.61 48.14 -36.51
CA PHE A 65 -14.35 49.55 -36.22
C PHE A 65 -14.74 50.43 -37.42
N SER A 66 -14.86 51.74 -37.19
CA SER A 66 -15.22 52.72 -38.21
C SER A 66 -14.31 53.94 -38.10
N VAL A 67 -13.61 54.26 -39.19
CA VAL A 67 -12.69 55.39 -39.29
C VAL A 67 -13.09 56.21 -40.52
N ALA A 68 -13.23 57.52 -40.35
CA ALA A 68 -13.68 58.44 -41.39
C ALA A 68 -12.59 59.44 -41.74
N ALA A 69 -12.50 59.86 -43.00
CA ALA A 69 -11.58 60.91 -43.42
C ALA A 69 -12.29 62.00 -44.23
N THR A 70 -11.81 63.23 -44.08
CA THR A 70 -12.33 64.41 -44.77
C THR A 70 -11.18 65.26 -45.32
N ASP A 71 -11.31 65.68 -46.57
CA ASP A 71 -10.38 66.58 -47.26
C ASP A 71 -11.11 67.89 -47.62
N PRO A 72 -10.49 69.08 -47.48
CA PRO A 72 -11.12 70.36 -47.80
C PRO A 72 -11.53 70.53 -49.27
N VAL A 73 -10.96 69.75 -50.18
CA VAL A 73 -11.20 69.78 -51.63
C VAL A 73 -12.01 68.58 -52.10
N ASP A 74 -11.64 67.35 -51.68
CA ASP A 74 -12.32 66.12 -52.12
C ASP A 74 -13.55 65.75 -51.27
N GLY A 75 -13.77 66.39 -50.13
CA GLY A 75 -14.93 66.12 -49.26
C GLY A 75 -14.75 64.86 -48.41
N ILE A 76 -15.74 63.96 -48.42
CA ILE A 76 -15.67 62.69 -47.67
C ILE A 76 -14.89 61.66 -48.48
N ILE A 77 -13.83 61.12 -47.90
CA ILE A 77 -12.98 60.09 -48.52
C ILE A 77 -12.75 58.93 -47.55
N PHE A 78 -12.53 57.73 -48.09
CA PHE A 78 -12.48 56.50 -47.31
C PHE A 78 -11.04 56.07 -47.01
N PRO A 79 -10.61 56.01 -45.73
CA PRO A 79 -9.29 55.52 -45.37
C PRO A 79 -9.20 54.00 -45.55
N ILE A 80 -8.06 53.51 -46.04
CA ILE A 80 -7.75 52.09 -46.11
C ILE A 80 -6.97 51.72 -44.85
N CYS A 81 -7.56 50.87 -44.02
CA CYS A 81 -6.97 50.43 -42.75
C CYS A 81 -6.42 49.01 -42.85
N THR A 82 -5.23 48.80 -42.30
CA THR A 82 -4.54 47.49 -42.26
C THR A 82 -4.11 47.18 -40.82
N PRO A 83 -4.53 46.05 -40.23
CA PRO A 83 -5.56 45.13 -40.72
C PRO A 83 -6.94 45.82 -40.89
N PRO A 84 -7.81 45.35 -41.80
CA PRO A 84 -9.12 45.95 -42.04
C PRO A 84 -10.16 45.61 -40.97
N SER A 85 -11.22 46.42 -40.92
CA SER A 85 -12.38 46.23 -40.03
C SER A 85 -13.13 44.95 -40.35
N GLY A 86 -13.49 44.18 -39.32
CA GLY A 86 -14.16 42.88 -39.43
C GLY A 86 -13.23 41.68 -39.53
N ASN A 87 -11.90 41.89 -39.53
CA ASN A 87 -10.94 40.80 -39.41
C ASN A 87 -10.86 40.21 -38.00
N LEU A 88 -10.33 38.99 -37.92
CA LEU A 88 -9.80 38.39 -36.71
C LEU A 88 -8.52 39.11 -36.26
N PHE A 89 -8.48 39.48 -34.98
CA PHE A 89 -7.31 40.01 -34.29
C PHE A 89 -6.88 39.02 -33.20
N ALA A 90 -5.60 38.69 -33.15
CA ALA A 90 -5.03 37.81 -32.13
C ALA A 90 -4.85 38.52 -30.77
N LEU A 91 -4.68 37.75 -29.70
CA LEU A 91 -4.48 38.28 -28.35
C LEU A 91 -3.26 39.21 -28.25
N GLY A 92 -3.36 40.22 -27.37
CA GLY A 92 -2.43 41.34 -27.28
C GLY A 92 -2.88 42.55 -28.10
N THR A 93 -2.00 43.53 -28.27
CA THR A 93 -2.30 44.78 -29.00
C THR A 93 -1.77 44.74 -30.42
N THR A 94 -2.69 44.82 -31.40
CA THR A 94 -2.38 44.99 -32.82
C THR A 94 -2.55 46.45 -33.23
N THR A 95 -1.50 47.08 -33.77
CA THR A 95 -1.62 48.43 -34.33
C THR A 95 -2.30 48.40 -35.70
N VAL A 96 -3.48 49.01 -35.81
CA VAL A 96 -4.13 49.28 -37.10
C VAL A 96 -3.57 50.58 -37.66
N THR A 97 -3.11 50.56 -38.91
CA THR A 97 -2.69 51.76 -39.66
C THR A 97 -3.71 52.09 -40.73
N CYS A 98 -4.36 53.24 -40.61
CA CYS A 98 -5.28 53.78 -41.61
C CYS A 98 -4.56 54.83 -42.47
N THR A 99 -4.47 54.57 -43.77
CA THR A 99 -3.88 55.47 -44.76
C THR A 99 -4.96 56.03 -45.67
N VAL A 100 -4.92 57.33 -45.95
CA VAL A 100 -5.82 57.96 -46.93
C VAL A 100 -5.04 58.91 -47.84
N THR A 101 -5.31 58.84 -49.13
CA THR A 101 -4.64 59.64 -50.17
C THR A 101 -5.71 60.43 -50.93
N ASN A 102 -5.50 61.73 -51.09
CA ASN A 102 -6.43 62.63 -51.79
C ASN A 102 -6.13 62.71 -53.30
N SER A 103 -6.96 63.42 -54.07
CA SER A 103 -6.89 63.49 -55.53
C SER A 103 -5.62 64.17 -56.07
N VAL A 104 -4.94 64.97 -55.25
CA VAL A 104 -3.62 65.57 -55.53
C VAL A 104 -2.44 64.75 -54.98
N ALA A 105 -2.70 63.49 -54.61
CA ALA A 105 -1.75 62.51 -54.08
C ALA A 105 -1.09 62.87 -52.72
N SER A 106 -1.66 63.84 -51.98
CA SER A 106 -1.29 64.07 -50.58
C SER A 106 -1.82 62.92 -49.72
N THR A 107 -1.01 62.42 -48.79
CA THR A 107 -1.32 61.22 -48.01
C THR A 107 -1.18 61.47 -46.52
N THR A 108 -2.24 61.15 -45.76
CA THR A 108 -2.24 61.18 -44.29
C THR A 108 -2.36 59.77 -43.74
N GLN A 109 -1.73 59.54 -42.59
CA GLN A 109 -1.88 58.30 -41.82
C GLN A 109 -2.33 58.58 -40.39
N ALA A 110 -3.11 57.66 -39.84
CA ALA A 110 -3.45 57.60 -38.42
C ALA A 110 -3.33 56.15 -37.94
N THR A 111 -2.96 55.96 -36.68
CA THR A 111 -2.74 54.65 -36.06
C THR A 111 -3.48 54.57 -34.74
N PHE A 112 -4.07 53.41 -34.46
CA PHE A 112 -4.69 53.08 -33.17
C PHE A 112 -4.45 51.61 -32.82
N GLY A 113 -4.52 51.28 -31.53
CA GLY A 113 -4.39 49.92 -31.02
C GLY A 113 -5.72 49.19 -30.97
N VAL A 114 -5.77 47.97 -31.50
CA VAL A 114 -6.80 46.97 -31.20
C VAL A 114 -6.21 45.99 -30.21
N GLY A 115 -6.58 46.10 -28.94
CA GLY A 115 -6.27 45.15 -27.89
C GLY A 115 -7.31 44.03 -27.87
N VAL A 116 -6.86 42.78 -28.04
CA VAL A 116 -7.68 41.61 -27.71
C VAL A 116 -7.14 41.02 -26.42
N VAL A 117 -7.99 40.98 -25.40
CA VAL A 117 -7.66 40.54 -24.04
C VAL A 117 -8.55 39.38 -23.64
N ASP A 118 -8.08 38.60 -22.68
CA ASP A 118 -8.86 37.54 -22.05
C ASP A 118 -9.16 37.97 -20.61
N THR A 119 -10.45 38.14 -20.29
CA THR A 119 -10.96 38.57 -18.99
C THR A 119 -12.11 37.69 -18.47
N THR A 120 -12.37 36.56 -19.14
CA THR A 120 -13.49 35.66 -18.87
C THR A 120 -13.05 34.49 -17.98
N PRO A 121 -13.53 34.36 -16.73
CA PRO A 121 -13.15 33.25 -15.87
C PRO A 121 -13.65 31.89 -16.38
N PRO A 122 -12.91 30.79 -16.14
CA PRO A 122 -13.33 29.44 -16.52
C PRO A 122 -14.69 29.04 -15.94
N TYR A 123 -15.46 28.29 -16.71
CA TYR A 123 -16.64 27.61 -16.19
C TYR A 123 -16.24 26.33 -15.45
N ILE A 124 -16.75 26.13 -14.22
CA ILE A 124 -16.50 24.92 -13.42
C ILE A 124 -17.76 24.07 -13.33
N THR A 125 -17.63 22.78 -13.64
CA THR A 125 -18.60 21.75 -13.28
C THR A 125 -18.14 21.07 -11.99
N PRO A 126 -18.76 21.36 -10.82
CA PRO A 126 -18.44 20.65 -9.58
C PRO A 126 -18.88 19.18 -9.67
N PRO A 127 -18.26 18.27 -8.90
CA PRO A 127 -18.79 16.93 -8.73
C PRO A 127 -20.10 16.98 -7.94
N ALA A 128 -20.87 15.88 -7.97
CA ALA A 128 -21.95 15.69 -7.02
C ALA A 128 -21.40 15.60 -5.58
N ASP A 129 -22.27 15.81 -4.58
CA ASP A 129 -21.94 15.57 -3.18
C ASP A 129 -21.54 14.10 -2.98
N GLN A 130 -20.43 13.88 -2.28
CA GLN A 130 -19.81 12.57 -2.10
C GLN A 130 -19.84 12.14 -0.63
N THR A 131 -19.75 10.84 -0.36
CA THR A 131 -19.72 10.30 1.00
C THR A 131 -18.76 9.13 1.08
N PHE A 132 -17.90 9.15 2.11
CA PHE A 132 -16.88 8.15 2.37
C PHE A 132 -16.93 7.69 3.83
N LEU A 133 -16.30 6.56 4.10
CA LEU A 133 -16.15 6.03 5.46
C LEU A 133 -14.87 6.58 6.09
N SER A 134 -14.94 6.86 7.39
CA SER A 134 -13.81 7.32 8.20
C SER A 134 -12.70 6.27 8.22
N THR A 135 -11.48 6.67 7.86
CA THR A 135 -10.25 5.93 8.15
C THR A 135 -9.50 6.47 9.36
N GLY A 136 -10.03 7.49 10.05
CA GLY A 136 -9.40 8.13 11.20
C GLY A 136 -9.96 9.53 11.47
N MET A 137 -9.26 10.31 12.30
CA MET A 137 -9.68 11.68 12.66
C MET A 137 -9.73 12.64 11.46
N LEU A 138 -8.92 12.38 10.42
CA LEU A 138 -8.99 13.00 9.11
C LEU A 138 -8.94 11.89 8.05
N THR A 139 -9.79 11.98 7.04
CA THR A 139 -9.83 11.08 5.88
C THR A 139 -9.42 11.85 4.63
N ASP A 140 -8.45 11.31 3.89
CA ASP A 140 -8.15 11.66 2.49
C ASP A 140 -8.80 10.57 1.60
N PRO A 141 -9.90 10.85 0.90
CA PRO A 141 -10.66 9.81 0.21
C PRO A 141 -9.99 9.37 -1.10
N ALA A 142 -9.37 8.20 -1.08
CA ALA A 142 -8.90 7.53 -2.29
C ALA A 142 -10.07 7.32 -3.27
N GLY A 143 -10.07 8.08 -4.37
CA GLY A 143 -11.15 8.09 -5.36
C GLY A 143 -12.11 9.28 -5.28
N LEU A 144 -11.77 10.37 -4.57
CA LEU A 144 -12.47 11.65 -4.64
C LEU A 144 -12.62 12.10 -6.11
N VAL A 145 -13.87 12.19 -6.59
CA VAL A 145 -14.18 12.72 -7.92
C VAL A 145 -13.95 14.22 -7.92
N LEU A 146 -13.03 14.68 -8.76
CA LEU A 146 -12.66 16.09 -8.88
C LEU A 146 -13.66 16.85 -9.78
N ALA A 147 -13.77 18.16 -9.56
CA ALA A 147 -14.45 19.07 -10.50
C ALA A 147 -13.69 19.14 -11.84
N THR A 148 -14.39 19.57 -12.89
CA THR A 148 -13.80 19.88 -14.20
C THR A 148 -13.99 21.35 -14.58
N SER A 149 -13.04 21.89 -15.33
CA SER A 149 -13.00 23.29 -15.79
C SER A 149 -12.96 23.35 -17.32
N THR A 150 -13.60 24.37 -17.91
CA THR A 150 -13.54 24.67 -19.34
C THR A 150 -13.52 26.18 -19.56
N ASP A 151 -12.67 26.65 -20.46
CA ASP A 151 -12.69 28.03 -20.96
C ASP A 151 -12.60 28.07 -22.51
N ALA A 152 -12.85 29.23 -23.11
CA ALA A 152 -12.80 29.49 -24.55
C ALA A 152 -11.39 29.82 -25.07
N VAL A 153 -10.52 30.41 -24.24
CA VAL A 153 -9.16 30.82 -24.56
C VAL A 153 -8.15 29.82 -23.99
N ASP A 154 -8.34 29.34 -22.77
CA ASP A 154 -7.58 28.23 -22.20
C ASP A 154 -8.35 26.89 -22.32
N HIS A 155 -7.79 25.97 -23.11
CA HIS A 155 -8.38 24.64 -23.30
C HIS A 155 -8.18 23.70 -22.10
N ASN A 156 -7.31 24.02 -21.13
CA ASN A 156 -7.08 23.21 -19.93
C ASN A 156 -6.87 24.09 -18.67
N PRO A 157 -7.88 24.88 -18.23
CA PRO A 157 -7.71 25.78 -17.10
C PRO A 157 -7.36 25.00 -15.83
N SER A 158 -6.34 25.44 -15.12
CA SER A 158 -5.89 24.82 -13.88
C SER A 158 -7.01 24.80 -12.84
N ILE A 159 -7.13 23.72 -12.07
CA ILE A 159 -8.15 23.58 -11.03
C ILE A 159 -7.55 23.07 -9.72
N THR A 160 -7.98 23.67 -8.62
CA THR A 160 -7.52 23.40 -7.25
C THR A 160 -8.73 23.32 -6.31
N TYR A 161 -8.54 22.76 -5.12
CA TYR A 161 -9.62 22.69 -4.13
C TYR A 161 -9.11 22.73 -2.70
N PHE A 162 -9.97 23.16 -1.78
CA PHE A 162 -9.69 23.19 -0.34
C PHE A 162 -10.99 22.99 0.49
N PRO A 163 -10.95 22.28 1.63
CA PRO A 163 -9.81 21.50 2.14
C PRO A 163 -9.56 20.22 1.33
N THR A 164 -8.38 19.62 1.52
CA THR A 164 -7.98 18.35 0.87
C THR A 164 -8.01 17.16 1.84
N SER A 165 -8.42 17.37 3.08
CA SER A 165 -8.59 16.33 4.10
C SER A 165 -9.81 16.67 4.95
N PHE A 166 -10.60 15.64 5.28
CA PHE A 166 -11.95 15.82 5.81
C PHE A 166 -12.09 15.17 7.18
N ALA A 167 -12.62 15.92 8.15
CA ALA A 167 -13.01 15.37 9.44
C ALA A 167 -14.38 14.67 9.34
N ILE A 168 -14.70 13.85 10.34
CA ILE A 168 -16.02 13.22 10.50
C ILE A 168 -17.14 14.28 10.46
N GLY A 169 -18.21 13.99 9.71
CA GLY A 169 -19.28 14.92 9.37
C GLY A 169 -19.20 15.45 7.94
N THR A 170 -19.95 16.50 7.64
CA THR A 170 -20.01 17.09 6.29
C THR A 170 -19.05 18.27 6.17
N THR A 171 -18.10 18.18 5.25
CA THR A 171 -17.20 19.28 4.88
C THR A 171 -17.58 19.84 3.51
N THR A 172 -17.79 21.14 3.41
CA THR A 172 -17.96 21.81 2.10
C THR A 172 -16.59 22.09 1.48
N VAL A 173 -16.37 21.56 0.28
CA VAL A 173 -15.15 21.74 -0.53
C VAL A 173 -15.36 22.91 -1.47
N THR A 174 -14.42 23.86 -1.48
CA THR A 174 -14.38 24.94 -2.46
C THR A 174 -13.42 24.56 -3.59
N TRP A 175 -13.94 24.51 -4.81
CA TRP A 175 -13.19 24.33 -6.05
C TRP A 175 -12.87 25.70 -6.64
N THR A 176 -11.64 25.89 -7.11
CA THR A 176 -11.15 27.14 -7.71
C THR A 176 -10.46 26.82 -9.02
N ALA A 177 -10.94 27.41 -10.12
CA ALA A 177 -10.29 27.30 -11.44
C ALA A 177 -9.60 28.60 -11.83
N THR A 178 -8.54 28.49 -12.63
CA THR A 178 -7.74 29.63 -13.11
C THR A 178 -7.16 29.33 -14.49
N ASP A 179 -7.42 30.20 -15.46
CA ASP A 179 -6.90 30.13 -16.82
C ASP A 179 -5.46 30.66 -16.95
N ALA A 180 -4.92 30.59 -18.17
CA ALA A 180 -3.61 31.12 -18.54
C ALA A 180 -3.48 32.66 -18.51
N ALA A 181 -4.58 33.42 -18.47
CA ALA A 181 -4.58 34.88 -18.31
C ALA A 181 -4.60 35.32 -16.84
N GLY A 182 -5.02 34.43 -15.93
CA GLY A 182 -5.14 34.63 -14.50
C GLY A 182 -6.55 34.97 -14.02
N ASN A 183 -7.60 34.80 -14.84
CA ASN A 183 -8.97 35.00 -14.36
C ASN A 183 -9.41 33.78 -13.53
N MET A 184 -10.21 34.02 -12.49
CA MET A 184 -10.53 33.01 -11.47
C MET A 184 -12.02 32.88 -11.24
N SER A 185 -12.48 31.64 -11.07
CA SER A 185 -13.85 31.30 -10.67
C SER A 185 -13.86 30.28 -9.54
N THR A 186 -14.96 30.22 -8.78
CA THR A 186 -15.12 29.29 -7.65
C THR A 186 -16.51 28.66 -7.60
N THR A 187 -16.59 27.44 -7.08
CA THR A 187 -17.84 26.71 -6.82
C THR A 187 -17.66 25.72 -5.67
N THR A 188 -18.72 25.07 -5.20
CA THR A 188 -18.68 24.19 -4.02
C THR A 188 -19.42 22.87 -4.21
N SER A 189 -18.93 21.82 -3.57
CA SER A 189 -19.63 20.53 -3.34
C SER A 189 -19.37 20.05 -1.92
N ASN A 190 -20.18 19.14 -1.39
CA ASN A 190 -19.97 18.57 -0.06
C ASN A 190 -19.28 17.19 -0.11
N VAL A 191 -18.45 16.92 0.89
CA VAL A 191 -17.88 15.61 1.18
C VAL A 191 -18.27 15.23 2.61
N GLY A 192 -19.07 14.18 2.74
CA GLY A 192 -19.43 13.58 4.03
C GLY A 192 -18.47 12.47 4.42
N ILE A 193 -17.93 12.52 5.63
CA ILE A 193 -17.20 11.41 6.26
C ILE A 193 -18.07 10.81 7.35
N VAL A 194 -18.45 9.54 7.19
CA VAL A 194 -19.29 8.79 8.14
C VAL A 194 -18.41 7.88 9.00
N GLU A 195 -18.66 7.83 10.30
CA GLU A 195 -17.97 6.90 11.21
C GLU A 195 -18.17 5.44 10.77
N ALA A 196 -17.16 4.61 10.95
CA ALA A 196 -17.18 3.23 10.47
C ALA A 196 -16.38 2.28 11.38
N VAL A 197 -16.68 0.99 11.24
CA VAL A 197 -15.96 -0.13 11.89
C VAL A 197 -15.53 -1.14 10.85
N MET A 198 -14.44 -1.86 11.11
CA MET A 198 -14.05 -3.02 10.29
C MET A 198 -14.71 -4.26 10.87
N ILE A 199 -15.64 -4.89 10.15
CA ILE A 199 -16.26 -6.15 10.58
C ILE A 199 -15.73 -7.29 9.71
N THR A 200 -15.20 -8.33 10.37
CA THR A 200 -14.85 -9.62 9.75
C THR A 200 -15.73 -10.72 10.31
N ILE A 201 -16.50 -11.39 9.46
CA ILE A 201 -17.27 -12.60 9.78
C ILE A 201 -16.52 -13.80 9.20
N ARG A 202 -16.26 -14.86 9.99
CA ARG A 202 -15.50 -16.05 9.52
C ARG A 202 -15.90 -17.37 10.16
N ASN A 203 -15.63 -18.46 9.44
CA ASN A 203 -15.67 -19.84 9.94
C ASN A 203 -14.28 -20.47 9.72
N GLY A 204 -13.46 -20.53 10.79
CA GLY A 204 -12.06 -20.93 10.70
C GLY A 204 -11.28 -20.10 9.67
N ALA A 205 -10.66 -20.77 8.69
CA ALA A 205 -9.93 -20.11 7.59
C ALA A 205 -10.82 -19.32 6.62
N THR A 206 -12.12 -19.65 6.52
CA THR A 206 -13.03 -19.04 5.55
C THR A 206 -13.56 -17.71 6.08
N VAL A 207 -13.11 -16.60 5.47
CA VAL A 207 -13.76 -15.30 5.61
C VAL A 207 -15.07 -15.32 4.83
N VAL A 208 -16.17 -15.00 5.51
CA VAL A 208 -17.54 -14.92 4.97
C VAL A 208 -17.84 -13.49 4.53
N PHE A 209 -17.46 -12.52 5.37
CA PHE A 209 -17.54 -11.09 5.10
C PHE A 209 -16.29 -10.44 5.71
N SER A 210 -15.71 -9.44 5.04
CA SER A 210 -14.71 -8.57 5.64
C SER A 210 -14.75 -7.21 4.96
N GLY A 211 -15.08 -6.16 5.70
CA GLY A 211 -15.22 -4.83 5.13
C GLY A 211 -15.51 -3.74 6.17
N ALA A 212 -15.42 -2.49 5.72
CA ALA A 212 -15.83 -1.34 6.51
C ALA A 212 -17.36 -1.20 6.48
N VAL A 213 -17.97 -1.03 7.66
CA VAL A 213 -19.42 -0.88 7.84
C VAL A 213 -19.68 0.44 8.54
N ALA A 214 -20.59 1.26 7.97
CA ALA A 214 -20.94 2.56 8.54
C ALA A 214 -21.67 2.41 9.88
N LEU A 215 -21.28 3.21 10.87
CA LEU A 215 -22.01 3.34 12.13
C LEU A 215 -23.16 4.35 11.98
N PRO A 216 -24.31 4.12 12.64
CA PRO A 216 -25.28 5.18 12.92
C PRO A 216 -24.64 6.35 13.67
N ALA A 217 -25.31 7.51 13.71
CA ALA A 217 -24.84 8.64 14.51
C ALA A 217 -24.66 8.26 16.00
N SER A 218 -23.70 8.87 16.69
CA SER A 218 -23.39 8.57 18.10
C SER A 218 -24.54 8.92 19.07
N ASN A 219 -25.47 9.77 18.63
CA ASN A 219 -26.70 10.13 19.34
C ASN A 219 -27.97 9.47 18.74
N ALA A 220 -27.82 8.43 17.90
CA ALA A 220 -28.95 7.72 17.33
C ALA A 220 -29.81 7.03 18.41
N VAL A 221 -31.13 7.15 18.26
CA VAL A 221 -32.13 6.54 19.16
C VAL A 221 -32.00 5.00 19.11
N PRO A 222 -32.15 4.27 20.24
CA PRO A 222 -32.20 2.81 20.26
C PRO A 222 -33.13 2.18 19.22
N VAL A 223 -32.75 1.00 18.75
CA VAL A 223 -33.45 0.23 17.71
C VAL A 223 -34.16 -0.96 18.35
N ASP A 224 -35.44 -1.13 18.04
CA ASP A 224 -36.26 -2.27 18.43
C ASP A 224 -35.91 -3.51 17.58
N ILE A 225 -35.32 -4.55 18.18
CA ILE A 225 -34.97 -5.83 17.52
C ILE A 225 -35.85 -6.94 18.09
N ALA A 226 -36.31 -7.88 17.25
CA ALA A 226 -37.13 -9.02 17.66
C ALA A 226 -36.36 -10.36 17.51
N PRO A 227 -36.44 -11.30 18.47
CA PRO A 227 -35.93 -12.66 18.30
C PRO A 227 -36.66 -13.39 17.16
N THR A 228 -35.94 -14.19 16.35
CA THR A 228 -36.45 -14.82 15.11
C THR A 228 -37.74 -15.65 15.32
N SER A 229 -37.96 -16.17 16.51
CA SER A 229 -39.13 -16.99 16.88
C SER A 229 -40.34 -16.20 17.40
N THR A 230 -40.25 -14.87 17.53
CA THR A 230 -41.32 -14.03 18.12
C THR A 230 -41.46 -12.68 17.41
N SER A 231 -42.55 -11.94 17.69
CA SER A 231 -42.74 -10.56 17.20
C SER A 231 -42.64 -9.51 18.31
N SER A 232 -42.07 -9.86 19.46
CA SER A 232 -41.86 -8.95 20.59
C SER A 232 -40.46 -8.35 20.49
N THR A 233 -40.36 -7.02 20.51
CA THR A 233 -39.07 -6.33 20.39
C THR A 233 -38.43 -6.05 21.74
N VAL A 234 -37.11 -5.90 21.72
CA VAL A 234 -36.28 -5.35 22.79
C VAL A 234 -35.45 -4.22 22.18
N ALA A 235 -35.43 -3.07 22.84
CA ALA A 235 -34.69 -1.91 22.36
C ALA A 235 -33.19 -2.02 22.71
N VAL A 236 -32.33 -2.06 21.69
CA VAL A 236 -30.86 -2.08 21.83
C VAL A 236 -30.26 -0.74 21.38
N PRO A 237 -29.06 -0.34 21.84
CA PRO A 237 -28.35 0.80 21.27
C PRO A 237 -28.20 0.68 19.75
N ALA A 238 -28.42 1.75 18.98
CA ALA A 238 -28.30 1.72 17.52
C ALA A 238 -26.88 1.36 17.04
N ARG A 239 -25.87 1.69 17.85
CA ARG A 239 -24.46 1.31 17.68
C ARG A 239 -24.08 -0.02 18.34
N SER A 240 -25.04 -0.78 18.87
CA SER A 240 -24.74 -2.14 19.31
C SER A 240 -24.24 -2.97 18.13
N LEU A 241 -23.32 -3.90 18.39
CA LEU A 241 -22.86 -4.81 17.35
C LEU A 241 -24.02 -5.61 16.74
N LEU A 242 -25.04 -6.00 17.53
CA LEU A 242 -26.24 -6.65 16.99
C LEU A 242 -27.01 -5.75 16.00
N SER A 243 -27.27 -4.48 16.35
CA SER A 243 -27.96 -3.53 15.46
C SER A 243 -27.19 -3.31 14.14
N VAL A 244 -25.86 -3.26 14.20
CA VAL A 244 -25.00 -3.15 13.02
C VAL A 244 -24.98 -4.46 12.21
N LEU A 245 -24.99 -5.63 12.85
CA LEU A 245 -25.05 -6.94 12.19
C LEU A 245 -26.39 -7.21 11.51
N GLU A 246 -27.53 -6.87 12.12
CA GLU A 246 -28.86 -6.95 11.48
C GLU A 246 -28.94 -6.02 10.25
N THR A 247 -28.40 -4.80 10.38
CA THR A 247 -28.28 -3.87 9.25
C THR A 247 -27.43 -4.46 8.12
N LEU A 248 -26.31 -5.13 8.46
CA LEU A 248 -25.43 -5.78 7.50
C LEU A 248 -26.08 -7.00 6.83
N ASP A 249 -26.77 -7.86 7.58
CA ASP A 249 -27.52 -9.02 7.08
C ASP A 249 -28.55 -8.58 6.02
N THR A 250 -29.37 -7.58 6.34
CA THR A 250 -30.38 -7.08 5.37
C THR A 250 -29.79 -6.46 4.10
N ALA A 251 -28.51 -6.07 4.12
CA ALA A 251 -27.81 -5.44 3.00
C ALA A 251 -26.96 -6.40 2.16
N GLN A 252 -26.46 -7.50 2.74
CA GLN A 252 -25.59 -8.48 2.08
C GLN A 252 -26.34 -9.76 1.71
N ASN A 253 -25.64 -10.73 1.10
CA ASN A 253 -26.19 -12.07 0.80
C ASN A 253 -25.24 -13.23 1.20
N GLU A 254 -24.05 -12.90 1.68
CA GLU A 254 -22.93 -13.76 2.09
C GLU A 254 -23.22 -14.57 3.37
N PHE A 255 -24.11 -14.03 4.23
CA PHE A 255 -24.61 -14.70 5.42
C PHE A 255 -26.10 -14.36 5.65
N ALA A 256 -26.71 -15.00 6.65
CA ALA A 256 -27.98 -14.59 7.25
C ALA A 256 -28.07 -15.11 8.69
N ILE A 257 -28.48 -14.28 9.64
CA ILE A 257 -28.80 -14.62 11.02
C ILE A 257 -30.14 -15.39 11.00
N THR A 258 -30.06 -16.71 11.18
CA THR A 258 -31.20 -17.62 10.99
C THR A 258 -31.81 -18.13 12.29
N ASP A 259 -31.17 -17.87 13.42
CA ASP A 259 -31.77 -18.03 14.76
C ASP A 259 -31.14 -17.03 15.74
N LEU A 260 -31.82 -15.91 15.95
CA LEU A 260 -31.56 -14.90 16.97
C LEU A 260 -32.50 -15.13 18.15
N GLN A 261 -31.93 -15.39 19.33
CA GLN A 261 -32.67 -15.70 20.56
C GLN A 261 -32.47 -14.58 21.58
N TYR A 262 -33.43 -14.38 22.49
CA TYR A 262 -33.30 -13.45 23.62
C TYR A 262 -33.57 -14.16 24.94
N PHE A 263 -32.65 -14.00 25.89
CA PHE A 263 -32.74 -14.63 27.20
C PHE A 263 -32.96 -13.58 28.29
N SER A 264 -34.20 -13.43 28.74
CA SER A 264 -34.58 -12.49 29.81
C SER A 264 -33.91 -12.79 31.17
N SER A 265 -33.33 -13.98 31.36
CA SER A 265 -32.49 -14.32 32.52
C SER A 265 -31.10 -13.68 32.48
N PHE A 266 -30.66 -13.22 31.31
CA PHE A 266 -29.37 -12.55 31.07
C PHE A 266 -29.55 -11.13 30.51
N ASP A 267 -30.80 -10.69 30.32
CA ASP A 267 -31.18 -9.41 29.68
C ASP A 267 -30.51 -9.19 28.31
N SER A 268 -30.25 -10.26 27.55
CA SER A 268 -29.38 -10.19 26.37
C SER A 268 -29.75 -11.19 25.27
N PHE A 269 -29.44 -10.79 24.03
CA PHE A 269 -29.53 -11.57 22.81
C PHE A 269 -28.35 -12.54 22.61
N PHE A 270 -28.68 -13.72 22.08
CA PHE A 270 -27.74 -14.73 21.62
C PHE A 270 -27.96 -15.02 20.14
N ILE A 271 -26.94 -14.76 19.32
CA ILE A 271 -26.90 -15.17 17.91
C ILE A 271 -26.60 -16.67 17.90
N ASN A 272 -27.65 -17.51 17.91
CA ASN A 272 -27.49 -18.96 17.93
C ASN A 272 -27.00 -19.47 16.59
N CYS A 273 -27.72 -19.17 15.49
CA CYS A 273 -27.42 -19.69 14.16
C CYS A 273 -27.19 -18.58 13.12
N ILE A 274 -26.17 -18.78 12.29
CA ILE A 274 -25.94 -18.02 11.05
C ILE A 274 -25.78 -19.02 9.90
N THR A 275 -26.49 -18.80 8.80
CA THR A 275 -26.30 -19.50 7.53
C THR A 275 -25.31 -18.75 6.66
N ILE A 276 -24.43 -19.46 5.95
CA ILE A 276 -23.48 -18.91 4.98
C ILE A 276 -23.92 -19.39 3.58
N THR A 277 -23.78 -18.56 2.54
CA THR A 277 -24.45 -18.77 1.24
C THR A 277 -24.17 -20.13 0.58
N ASP A 278 -22.96 -20.66 0.75
CA ASP A 278 -22.53 -21.95 0.17
C ASP A 278 -22.77 -23.17 1.09
N ASN A 279 -23.43 -22.98 2.24
CA ASN A 279 -23.73 -24.05 3.19
C ASN A 279 -25.25 -24.23 3.37
N THR A 280 -25.75 -25.44 3.11
CA THR A 280 -27.18 -25.76 3.26
C THR A 280 -27.64 -25.82 4.72
N ASN A 281 -26.71 -25.94 5.66
CA ASN A 281 -26.98 -26.10 7.09
C ASN A 281 -26.50 -24.84 7.84
N PRO A 282 -27.33 -24.21 8.69
CA PRO A 282 -26.87 -23.12 9.54
C PRO A 282 -25.74 -23.58 10.48
N LEU A 283 -24.76 -22.72 10.73
CA LEU A 283 -23.75 -22.90 11.78
C LEU A 283 -24.35 -22.39 13.09
N CYS A 284 -24.53 -23.26 14.07
CA CYS A 284 -25.27 -22.98 15.31
C CYS A 284 -24.43 -23.18 16.57
N GLY A 285 -24.74 -22.44 17.65
CA GLY A 285 -24.29 -22.72 19.02
C GLY A 285 -22.80 -22.49 19.32
N SER A 286 -22.02 -21.93 18.39
CA SER A 286 -20.59 -21.65 18.59
C SER A 286 -20.13 -20.37 17.86
N TRP A 287 -21.01 -19.40 17.71
CA TRP A 287 -20.61 -18.04 17.34
C TRP A 287 -20.01 -17.32 18.55
N GLN A 288 -18.91 -16.63 18.31
CA GLN A 288 -18.13 -15.87 19.28
C GLN A 288 -17.80 -14.51 18.66
N TYR A 289 -17.55 -13.49 19.49
CA TYR A 289 -17.09 -12.21 18.98
C TYR A 289 -15.96 -11.62 19.79
N ALA A 290 -15.18 -10.76 19.15
CA ALA A 290 -14.12 -9.96 19.74
C ALA A 290 -14.09 -8.58 19.08
N VAL A 291 -13.73 -7.56 19.86
CA VAL A 291 -13.50 -6.20 19.38
C VAL A 291 -12.07 -5.80 19.77
N ASN A 292 -11.31 -5.28 18.82
CA ASN A 292 -9.89 -4.95 18.98
C ASN A 292 -9.08 -6.12 19.59
N GLY A 293 -9.36 -7.34 19.11
CA GLY A 293 -8.70 -8.59 19.53
C GLY A 293 -9.16 -9.15 20.89
N THR A 294 -10.02 -8.43 21.62
CA THR A 294 -10.49 -8.81 22.95
C THR A 294 -11.95 -9.24 22.92
N ALA A 295 -12.28 -10.39 23.51
CA ALA A 295 -13.67 -10.83 23.71
C ALA A 295 -14.29 -10.00 24.84
N PRO A 296 -15.37 -9.21 24.61
CA PRO A 296 -15.99 -8.41 25.67
C PRO A 296 -16.81 -9.26 26.65
N SER A 297 -17.10 -8.71 27.82
CA SER A 297 -17.85 -9.38 28.89
C SER A 297 -19.38 -9.19 28.81
N VAL A 298 -19.91 -8.84 27.64
CA VAL A 298 -21.34 -8.52 27.40
C VAL A 298 -21.81 -9.13 26.08
N GLY A 299 -23.13 -9.19 25.85
CA GLY A 299 -23.69 -9.62 24.57
C GLY A 299 -23.45 -8.60 23.43
N THR A 300 -23.61 -9.07 22.19
CA THR A 300 -23.45 -8.23 20.97
C THR A 300 -24.44 -7.06 20.91
N ASP A 301 -25.57 -7.18 21.60
CA ASP A 301 -26.62 -6.18 21.79
C ASP A 301 -26.24 -5.09 22.81
N HIS A 302 -25.35 -5.37 23.76
CA HIS A 302 -24.89 -4.41 24.76
C HIS A 302 -23.54 -3.77 24.41
N PHE A 303 -22.73 -4.38 23.54
CA PHE A 303 -21.46 -3.79 23.11
C PHE A 303 -21.71 -2.66 22.10
N VAL A 304 -21.57 -1.41 22.57
CA VAL A 304 -21.64 -0.20 21.74
C VAL A 304 -20.31 0.01 21.02
N LEU A 305 -20.36 0.11 19.68
CA LEU A 305 -19.20 0.28 18.81
C LEU A 305 -18.75 1.75 18.70
N GLU A 306 -17.44 1.95 18.67
CA GLU A 306 -16.77 3.24 18.43
C GLU A 306 -16.12 3.29 17.03
N ASN A 307 -15.84 4.50 16.55
CA ASN A 307 -15.25 4.71 15.22
C ASN A 307 -13.82 4.14 15.13
N GLY A 308 -13.60 3.23 14.19
CA GLY A 308 -12.33 2.53 14.00
C GLY A 308 -12.22 1.18 14.72
N ASP A 309 -13.27 0.74 15.45
CA ASP A 309 -13.29 -0.60 16.05
C ASP A 309 -13.09 -1.70 14.99
N ILE A 310 -12.26 -2.69 15.34
CA ILE A 310 -12.02 -3.90 14.53
C ILE A 310 -12.75 -5.07 15.18
N VAL A 311 -13.88 -5.45 14.59
CA VAL A 311 -14.77 -6.51 15.06
C VAL A 311 -14.49 -7.82 14.31
N PHE A 312 -14.39 -8.90 15.08
CA PHE A 312 -14.36 -10.26 14.56
C PHE A 312 -15.55 -11.04 15.10
N LEU A 313 -16.43 -11.52 14.22
CA LEU A 313 -17.50 -12.47 14.52
C LEU A 313 -17.09 -13.83 13.93
N TYR A 314 -16.81 -14.82 14.76
CA TYR A 314 -16.21 -16.08 14.31
C TYR A 314 -16.96 -17.30 14.83
N PHE A 315 -17.03 -18.33 14.00
CA PHE A 315 -17.54 -19.64 14.40
C PHE A 315 -16.38 -20.53 14.89
N GLY A 316 -16.48 -21.01 16.13
CA GLY A 316 -15.46 -21.85 16.76
C GLY A 316 -15.37 -21.61 18.28
N SER A 317 -14.53 -22.40 18.95
CA SER A 317 -14.30 -22.24 20.40
C SER A 317 -13.31 -21.09 20.67
N PRO A 318 -13.47 -20.30 21.75
CA PRO A 318 -12.52 -19.24 22.10
C PRO A 318 -11.20 -19.78 22.68
N ARG A 319 -11.22 -21.03 23.17
CA ARG A 319 -10.07 -21.78 23.71
C ARG A 319 -10.14 -23.24 23.26
N GLN A 320 -8.99 -23.92 23.21
CA GLN A 320 -8.87 -25.35 22.89
C GLN A 320 -7.67 -26.02 23.61
N VAL A 321 -7.57 -27.35 23.54
CA VAL A 321 -6.37 -28.11 23.95
C VAL A 321 -5.76 -28.83 22.75
N LEU A 322 -4.47 -28.58 22.50
CA LEU A 322 -3.65 -29.33 21.53
C LEU A 322 -2.80 -30.37 22.25
N LEU A 323 -2.93 -31.65 21.88
CA LEU A 323 -2.14 -32.74 22.47
C LEU A 323 -0.87 -33.00 21.64
N SER A 324 0.24 -33.36 22.31
CA SER A 324 1.46 -33.85 21.66
C SER A 324 1.29 -35.23 21.00
N THR A 325 0.22 -35.94 21.33
CA THR A 325 -0.23 -37.18 20.69
C THR A 325 -1.71 -37.44 21.01
N THR A 326 -2.46 -38.04 20.08
CA THR A 326 -3.82 -38.55 20.32
C THR A 326 -3.84 -39.98 20.86
N ALA A 327 -2.67 -40.64 20.91
CA ALA A 327 -2.49 -41.97 21.50
C ALA A 327 -1.24 -42.03 22.40
N ALA A 328 -1.42 -42.48 23.64
CA ALA A 328 -0.35 -42.64 24.62
C ALA A 328 -0.26 -44.10 25.11
N THR A 329 0.87 -44.44 25.72
CA THR A 329 1.08 -45.72 26.39
C THR A 329 0.98 -45.54 27.90
N VAL A 330 0.44 -46.54 28.62
CA VAL A 330 0.38 -46.53 30.09
C VAL A 330 1.73 -46.16 30.70
N SER A 331 1.71 -45.23 31.66
CA SER A 331 2.86 -44.67 32.37
C SER A 331 3.91 -43.92 31.51
N ILE A 332 3.63 -43.64 30.24
CA ILE A 332 4.44 -42.73 29.40
C ILE A 332 3.84 -41.31 29.45
N PRO A 333 4.65 -40.26 29.67
CA PRO A 333 4.15 -38.88 29.68
C PRO A 333 3.71 -38.40 28.29
N PHE A 334 2.68 -37.56 28.26
CA PHE A 334 2.33 -36.73 27.10
C PHE A 334 2.13 -35.27 27.54
N THR A 335 2.23 -34.34 26.59
CA THR A 335 2.00 -32.92 26.82
C THR A 335 0.65 -32.50 26.24
N ALA A 336 -0.11 -31.71 26.98
CA ALA A 336 -1.28 -31.00 26.52
C ALA A 336 -1.02 -29.49 26.59
N THR A 337 -1.34 -28.77 25.52
CA THR A 337 -1.12 -27.32 25.40
C THR A 337 -2.46 -26.62 25.34
N ALA A 338 -2.78 -25.78 26.32
CA ALA A 338 -3.93 -24.90 26.28
C ALA A 338 -3.66 -23.75 25.32
N GLN A 339 -4.62 -23.46 24.45
CA GLN A 339 -4.52 -22.37 23.49
C GLN A 339 -5.78 -21.51 23.53
N LYS A 340 -5.61 -20.21 23.31
CA LYS A 340 -6.70 -19.23 23.08
C LYS A 340 -6.69 -18.87 21.60
N TYR A 341 -7.87 -18.67 21.01
CA TYR A 341 -7.98 -18.16 19.65
C TYR A 341 -7.61 -16.66 19.61
N ASP A 342 -6.72 -16.31 18.69
CA ASP A 342 -6.43 -14.95 18.26
C ASP A 342 -7.25 -14.66 16.99
N PRO A 343 -8.30 -13.84 17.09
CA PRO A 343 -9.17 -13.54 15.96
C PRO A 343 -8.54 -12.56 14.96
N MET A 344 -7.52 -11.77 15.33
CA MET A 344 -6.80 -10.94 14.37
C MET A 344 -6.00 -11.83 13.41
N ASN A 345 -5.10 -12.65 13.97
CA ASN A 345 -4.18 -13.48 13.19
C ASN A 345 -4.81 -14.77 12.64
N ASN A 346 -6.01 -15.13 13.09
CA ASN A 346 -6.71 -16.39 12.77
C ASN A 346 -5.91 -17.63 13.20
N THR A 347 -5.32 -17.58 14.39
CA THR A 347 -4.44 -18.62 14.94
C THR A 347 -4.84 -18.98 16.37
N TYR A 348 -4.41 -20.15 16.85
CA TYR A 348 -4.52 -20.52 18.26
C TYR A 348 -3.15 -20.34 18.92
N VAL A 349 -3.04 -19.35 19.80
CA VAL A 349 -1.82 -19.03 20.55
C VAL A 349 -1.85 -19.70 21.92
N ALA A 350 -0.69 -20.06 22.47
CA ALA A 350 -0.60 -20.63 23.82
C ALA A 350 -1.22 -19.66 24.86
N THR A 351 -1.96 -20.20 25.83
CA THR A 351 -2.59 -19.38 26.89
C THR A 351 -2.19 -19.88 28.27
N THR A 352 -1.87 -18.94 29.16
CA THR A 352 -1.44 -19.20 30.54
C THR A 352 -2.59 -19.00 31.53
N GLY A 353 -2.42 -19.40 32.79
CA GLY A 353 -3.40 -19.12 33.85
C GLY A 353 -4.69 -19.95 33.79
N VAL A 354 -4.65 -21.10 33.12
CA VAL A 354 -5.76 -22.07 33.02
C VAL A 354 -5.33 -23.46 33.51
N THR A 355 -6.30 -24.32 33.78
CA THR A 355 -6.09 -25.69 34.26
C THR A 355 -6.56 -26.67 33.17
N ILE A 356 -5.64 -27.49 32.66
CA ILE A 356 -6.03 -28.62 31.80
C ILE A 356 -6.48 -29.78 32.69
N GLY A 357 -7.57 -30.44 32.33
CA GLY A 357 -8.02 -31.69 32.93
C GLY A 357 -8.08 -32.82 31.91
N VAL A 358 -7.65 -34.00 32.34
CA VAL A 358 -7.95 -35.28 31.71
C VAL A 358 -9.18 -35.86 32.41
N THR A 359 -10.19 -36.23 31.65
CA THR A 359 -11.50 -36.66 32.17
C THR A 359 -12.00 -37.92 31.48
N GLN A 360 -13.01 -38.58 32.07
CA GLN A 360 -13.83 -39.60 31.42
C GLN A 360 -15.31 -39.23 31.49
N PRO A 361 -16.16 -39.66 30.55
CA PRO A 361 -17.60 -39.41 30.62
C PRO A 361 -18.18 -39.97 31.93
N ASP A 362 -18.91 -39.14 32.65
CA ASP A 362 -19.75 -39.58 33.77
C ASP A 362 -21.08 -40.11 33.19
N PRO A 363 -21.42 -41.40 33.38
CA PRO A 363 -22.65 -41.98 32.84
C PRO A 363 -23.91 -41.52 33.60
N ASP A 364 -23.76 -41.06 34.85
CA ASP A 364 -24.84 -40.57 35.69
C ASP A 364 -25.01 -39.04 35.60
N ASN A 365 -23.95 -38.31 35.18
CA ASN A 365 -23.99 -36.87 34.94
C ASN A 365 -23.25 -36.41 33.65
N PRO A 366 -23.92 -36.45 32.48
CA PRO A 366 -23.32 -36.06 31.18
C PRO A 366 -22.75 -34.63 31.09
N TRP A 367 -23.07 -33.75 32.03
CA TRP A 367 -22.61 -32.35 32.06
C TRP A 367 -21.37 -32.12 32.94
N ASN A 368 -20.97 -33.10 33.75
CA ASN A 368 -19.80 -33.01 34.64
C ASN A 368 -18.98 -34.30 34.54
N PRO A 369 -17.99 -34.37 33.63
CA PRO A 369 -17.21 -35.58 33.44
C PRO A 369 -16.29 -35.87 34.65
N ILE A 370 -15.97 -37.15 34.85
CA ILE A 370 -15.13 -37.62 35.96
C ILE A 370 -13.70 -37.12 35.76
N GLU A 371 -13.20 -36.30 36.69
CA GLU A 371 -11.81 -35.83 36.69
C GLU A 371 -10.84 -36.98 37.02
N ILE A 372 -9.90 -37.27 36.12
CA ILE A 372 -8.87 -38.31 36.29
C ILE A 372 -7.54 -37.68 36.72
N ALA A 373 -7.18 -36.55 36.12
CA ALA A 373 -6.01 -35.75 36.47
C ALA A 373 -6.23 -34.30 36.07
N THR A 374 -5.69 -33.34 36.81
CA THR A 374 -5.67 -31.91 36.45
C THR A 374 -4.29 -31.32 36.68
N SER A 375 -3.94 -30.30 35.90
CA SER A 375 -2.69 -29.56 36.05
C SER A 375 -2.81 -28.14 35.49
N THR A 376 -2.31 -27.16 36.23
CA THR A 376 -2.17 -25.77 35.77
C THR A 376 -1.06 -25.68 34.73
N VAL A 377 -1.28 -24.91 33.67
CA VAL A 377 -0.31 -24.77 32.58
C VAL A 377 0.91 -23.90 32.95
N ASP A 378 2.02 -24.16 32.28
CA ASP A 378 3.26 -23.38 32.39
C ASP A 378 3.23 -22.08 31.54
N VAL A 379 4.38 -21.40 31.42
CA VAL A 379 4.53 -20.16 30.63
C VAL A 379 4.27 -20.34 29.13
N ASN A 380 4.36 -21.59 28.63
CA ASN A 380 4.14 -21.98 27.24
C ASN A 380 2.72 -22.53 27.02
N GLY A 381 1.82 -22.41 28.02
CA GLY A 381 0.49 -23.00 28.00
C GLY A 381 0.49 -24.53 28.12
N GLN A 382 1.60 -25.17 28.52
CA GLN A 382 1.76 -26.62 28.55
C GLN A 382 1.54 -27.23 29.93
N ALA A 383 0.92 -28.40 29.96
CA ALA A 383 0.88 -29.29 31.11
C ALA A 383 1.24 -30.73 30.69
N VAL A 384 2.00 -31.43 31.53
CA VAL A 384 2.46 -32.81 31.28
C VAL A 384 1.68 -33.77 32.16
N PHE A 385 1.14 -34.83 31.55
CA PHE A 385 0.30 -35.84 32.20
C PHE A 385 0.87 -37.24 32.02
N ILE A 386 0.69 -38.09 33.04
CA ILE A 386 1.02 -39.52 33.02
C ILE A 386 -0.23 -40.28 33.45
N LEU A 387 -0.70 -41.22 32.62
CA LEU A 387 -1.91 -42.00 32.89
C LEU A 387 -1.58 -43.47 33.12
N ASN A 388 -2.12 -44.03 34.20
CA ASN A 388 -1.75 -45.36 34.73
C ASN A 388 -2.79 -46.45 34.39
N ALA A 389 -3.77 -46.15 33.56
CA ALA A 389 -4.82 -47.07 33.12
C ALA A 389 -5.04 -46.94 31.61
N VAL A 390 -5.49 -48.04 30.98
CA VAL A 390 -5.92 -48.04 29.59
C VAL A 390 -7.35 -47.51 29.46
N GLY A 391 -7.65 -46.86 28.35
CA GLY A 391 -8.98 -46.33 28.07
C GLY A 391 -8.96 -45.13 27.14
N THR A 392 -10.16 -44.63 26.83
CA THR A 392 -10.34 -43.34 26.16
C THR A 392 -10.60 -42.26 27.20
N TYR A 393 -10.02 -41.09 26.98
CA TYR A 393 -10.12 -39.92 27.84
C TYR A 393 -10.46 -38.69 27.01
N GLY A 394 -11.23 -37.77 27.59
CA GLY A 394 -11.31 -36.40 27.11
C GLY A 394 -10.20 -35.56 27.75
N VAL A 395 -9.70 -34.55 27.05
CA VAL A 395 -8.77 -33.56 27.59
C VAL A 395 -9.27 -32.16 27.23
N GLY A 396 -9.46 -31.31 28.22
CA GLY A 396 -10.08 -29.98 28.04
C GLY A 396 -9.66 -28.99 29.12
N ILE A 397 -10.07 -27.72 28.98
CA ILE A 397 -9.78 -26.65 29.95
C ILE A 397 -10.87 -26.61 31.03
N LYS A 398 -10.50 -26.70 32.30
CA LYS A 398 -11.43 -26.77 33.44
C LYS A 398 -12.30 -25.51 33.53
N GLU A 399 -11.71 -24.36 33.23
CA GLU A 399 -12.37 -23.06 33.22
C GLU A 399 -13.33 -22.86 32.02
N ASP A 400 -13.41 -23.82 31.10
CA ASP A 400 -14.43 -23.94 30.03
C ASP A 400 -15.37 -25.14 30.27
N TYR A 401 -15.46 -25.66 31.50
CA TYR A 401 -16.18 -26.91 31.82
C TYR A 401 -15.71 -28.12 30.98
N TYR A 402 -14.42 -28.11 30.64
CA TYR A 402 -13.74 -29.05 29.75
C TYR A 402 -14.15 -29.02 28.27
N PHE A 403 -14.96 -28.06 27.83
CA PHE A 403 -15.38 -27.95 26.42
C PHE A 403 -14.51 -26.94 25.63
N PRO A 404 -14.05 -27.24 24.40
CA PRO A 404 -14.16 -28.51 23.69
C PRO A 404 -13.20 -29.59 24.25
N LEU A 405 -13.64 -30.84 24.23
CA LEU A 405 -12.81 -32.00 24.60
C LEU A 405 -11.99 -32.49 23.40
N THR A 406 -10.68 -32.64 23.59
CA THR A 406 -9.78 -33.34 22.67
C THR A 406 -9.58 -34.78 23.13
N THR A 407 -9.85 -35.76 22.26
CA THR A 407 -9.80 -37.19 22.63
C THR A 407 -8.37 -37.75 22.69
N LEU A 408 -8.06 -38.46 23.76
CA LEU A 408 -6.83 -39.24 23.96
C LEU A 408 -7.17 -40.73 24.17
N THR A 409 -6.41 -41.62 23.54
CA THR A 409 -6.47 -43.07 23.79
C THR A 409 -5.21 -43.54 24.52
N VAL A 410 -5.35 -44.31 25.60
CA VAL A 410 -4.22 -44.90 26.35
C VAL A 410 -4.24 -46.42 26.20
N ALA A 411 -3.12 -47.00 25.78
CA ALA A 411 -2.95 -48.44 25.53
C ALA A 411 -1.77 -49.05 26.32
N ASN A 412 -1.77 -50.37 26.47
CA ASN A 412 -0.63 -51.10 27.05
C ASN A 412 0.55 -51.15 26.06
N PRO A 413 1.81 -51.26 26.55
CA PRO A 413 2.97 -51.51 25.70
C PRO A 413 2.80 -52.80 24.87
N ILE A 414 3.11 -52.74 23.58
CA ILE A 414 3.04 -53.91 22.68
C ILE A 414 4.23 -54.83 22.99
N SER A 415 3.96 -56.06 23.40
CA SER A 415 4.97 -57.06 23.73
C SER A 415 5.59 -57.68 22.46
N SER A 416 6.85 -57.39 22.19
CA SER A 416 7.58 -57.95 21.05
C SER A 416 8.08 -59.38 21.34
N SER A 417 7.46 -60.39 20.75
CA SER A 417 8.00 -61.75 20.67
C SER A 417 8.81 -61.95 19.37
N GLY A 418 9.99 -62.55 19.47
CA GLY A 418 10.91 -62.71 18.34
C GLY A 418 10.75 -64.04 17.60
N GLY A 419 10.93 -64.01 16.28
CA GLY A 419 11.03 -65.19 15.41
C GLY A 419 11.54 -64.78 14.03
N ALA A 420 12.51 -65.52 13.47
CA ALA A 420 13.22 -65.10 12.25
C ALA A 420 13.26 -66.20 11.18
N SER A 421 12.59 -65.97 10.04
CA SER A 421 12.90 -66.57 8.74
C SER A 421 12.18 -65.83 7.61
N GLY A 422 12.84 -65.71 6.45
CA GLY A 422 12.55 -64.70 5.42
C GLY A 422 11.23 -64.79 4.64
N GLY A 423 10.86 -63.64 4.05
CA GLY A 423 9.74 -63.47 3.12
C GLY A 423 9.29 -62.01 3.08
N SER A 424 9.17 -61.41 1.89
CA SER A 424 8.77 -60.01 1.75
C SER A 424 7.25 -59.82 1.78
N ALA A 425 6.72 -59.03 2.72
CA ALA A 425 5.57 -58.13 2.50
C ALA A 425 5.31 -57.17 3.69
N GLY A 426 5.13 -55.88 3.40
CA GLY A 426 4.08 -55.08 4.04
C GLY A 426 4.15 -54.72 5.54
N SER A 427 5.31 -54.32 6.08
CA SER A 427 5.32 -53.62 7.38
C SER A 427 5.01 -52.13 7.19
N SER A 428 3.78 -51.71 7.49
CA SER A 428 3.39 -50.31 7.59
C SER A 428 3.86 -49.72 8.93
N GLY A 429 5.18 -49.55 9.07
CA GLY A 429 5.76 -48.93 10.27
C GLY A 429 5.34 -47.48 10.41
N VAL A 430 4.90 -47.09 11.62
CA VAL A 430 4.74 -45.67 11.98
C VAL A 430 6.11 -45.01 11.89
N SER A 431 6.26 -44.05 10.99
CA SER A 431 7.55 -43.41 10.72
C SER A 431 7.97 -42.53 11.89
N VAL A 432 9.04 -42.92 12.58
CA VAL A 432 9.82 -41.98 13.40
C VAL A 432 10.33 -40.89 12.46
N PHE A 433 9.84 -39.67 12.65
CA PHE A 433 10.15 -38.54 11.78
C PHE A 433 11.65 -38.25 11.81
N ALA A 434 12.29 -38.28 10.62
CA ALA A 434 13.67 -37.86 10.48
C ALA A 434 13.77 -36.34 10.69
N ASN A 435 14.78 -35.93 11.48
CA ASN A 435 15.14 -34.55 11.77
C ASN A 435 16.59 -34.30 11.31
N ILE A 436 16.92 -33.07 10.93
CA ILE A 436 18.30 -32.68 10.60
C ILE A 436 19.16 -32.78 11.87
N ASN A 437 20.34 -33.40 11.77
CA ASN A 437 21.38 -33.24 12.77
C ASN A 437 22.06 -31.88 12.59
N ILE A 438 21.56 -30.88 13.31
CA ILE A 438 22.01 -29.48 13.22
C ILE A 438 23.48 -29.35 13.62
N GLN A 439 23.97 -30.13 14.60
CA GLN A 439 25.38 -30.09 14.98
C GLN A 439 26.29 -30.59 13.85
N ASN A 440 25.91 -31.65 13.13
CA ASN A 440 26.66 -32.10 11.96
C ASN A 440 26.63 -31.06 10.82
N ALA A 441 25.52 -30.35 10.62
CA ALA A 441 25.44 -29.25 9.64
C ALA A 441 26.35 -28.07 10.00
N ILE A 442 26.42 -27.69 11.29
CA ILE A 442 27.37 -26.69 11.80
C ILE A 442 28.82 -27.15 11.59
N ASN A 443 29.12 -28.41 11.93
CA ASN A 443 30.45 -29.01 11.74
C ASN A 443 30.86 -29.01 10.26
N PHE A 444 29.92 -29.26 9.34
CA PHE A 444 30.16 -29.21 7.90
C PHE A 444 30.54 -27.79 7.43
N LEU A 445 29.81 -26.74 7.86
CA LEU A 445 30.19 -25.36 7.54
C LEU A 445 31.56 -24.98 8.12
N ALA A 446 31.84 -25.36 9.37
CA ALA A 446 33.12 -25.10 10.02
C ALA A 446 34.30 -25.83 9.34
N ALA A 447 34.09 -27.07 8.86
CA ALA A 447 35.08 -27.83 8.11
C ALA A 447 35.37 -27.25 6.71
N ASN A 448 34.44 -26.46 6.15
CA ASN A 448 34.61 -25.72 4.90
C ASN A 448 35.11 -24.27 5.12
N GLN A 449 35.63 -23.94 6.31
CA GLN A 449 36.21 -22.63 6.61
C GLN A 449 37.71 -22.58 6.31
N ASN A 450 38.07 -21.80 5.29
CA ASN A 450 39.44 -21.56 4.84
C ASN A 450 40.32 -20.93 5.94
N PRO A 451 41.66 -20.94 5.82
CA PRO A 451 42.57 -20.39 6.83
C PRO A 451 42.32 -18.91 7.18
N ASP A 452 41.94 -18.09 6.20
CA ASP A 452 41.63 -16.65 6.34
C ASP A 452 40.32 -16.36 7.10
N GLY A 453 39.48 -17.36 7.32
CA GLY A 453 38.18 -17.25 7.99
C GLY A 453 36.98 -17.23 7.04
N SER A 454 37.20 -17.15 5.72
CA SER A 454 36.13 -17.29 4.71
C SER A 454 35.57 -18.72 4.68
N ILE A 455 34.32 -18.88 4.24
CA ILE A 455 33.68 -20.18 4.01
C ILE A 455 33.36 -20.32 2.53
N GLY A 456 33.78 -21.43 1.93
CA GLY A 456 33.65 -21.70 0.50
C GLY A 456 34.58 -20.86 -0.39
N SER A 457 34.31 -20.82 -1.69
CA SER A 457 35.15 -20.13 -2.70
C SER A 457 34.62 -18.74 -3.12
N SER A 458 33.60 -18.22 -2.44
CA SER A 458 32.96 -16.95 -2.77
C SER A 458 32.45 -16.24 -1.52
N ILE A 459 32.51 -14.92 -1.54
CA ILE A 459 31.97 -14.05 -0.50
C ILE A 459 30.47 -14.31 -0.23
N LEU A 460 29.71 -14.72 -1.25
CA LEU A 460 28.29 -15.04 -1.13
C LEU A 460 28.04 -16.23 -0.18
N TYR A 461 28.89 -17.25 -0.21
CA TYR A 461 28.80 -18.40 0.70
C TYR A 461 29.18 -18.01 2.13
N SER A 462 30.20 -17.16 2.28
CA SER A 462 30.63 -16.61 3.56
C SER A 462 29.52 -15.80 4.24
N ASP A 463 28.74 -15.04 3.48
CA ASP A 463 27.68 -14.18 4.01
C ASP A 463 26.46 -14.97 4.50
N TRP A 464 26.01 -15.97 3.73
CA TRP A 464 24.94 -16.86 4.19
C TRP A 464 25.39 -17.76 5.35
N ALA A 465 26.65 -18.23 5.34
CA ALA A 465 27.19 -19.00 6.46
C ALA A 465 27.33 -18.15 7.74
N ALA A 466 27.55 -16.84 7.65
CA ALA A 466 27.56 -15.93 8.79
C ALA A 466 26.17 -15.87 9.46
N ILE A 467 25.10 -15.78 8.67
CA ILE A 467 23.71 -15.83 9.16
C ILE A 467 23.42 -17.20 9.78
N ALA A 468 23.83 -18.30 9.14
CA ALA A 468 23.62 -19.67 9.61
C ALA A 468 24.31 -19.97 10.96
N LEU A 469 25.60 -19.66 11.08
CA LEU A 469 26.38 -19.85 12.31
C LEU A 469 25.87 -18.92 13.43
N SER A 470 25.36 -17.74 13.07
CA SER A 470 24.71 -16.82 14.01
C SER A 470 23.38 -17.34 14.53
N ALA A 471 22.53 -17.93 13.67
CA ALA A 471 21.30 -18.58 14.09
C ALA A 471 21.57 -19.73 15.07
N ALA A 472 22.62 -20.52 14.80
CA ALA A 472 23.07 -21.64 15.62
C ALA A 472 23.72 -21.25 16.96
N GLY A 473 24.17 -20.00 17.13
CA GLY A 473 24.96 -19.60 18.29
C GLY A 473 26.37 -20.20 18.31
N GLU A 474 26.89 -20.63 17.16
CA GLU A 474 28.27 -21.09 17.02
C GLU A 474 29.24 -19.93 17.31
N SER A 475 30.40 -20.20 17.90
CA SER A 475 31.31 -19.18 18.41
C SER A 475 32.66 -19.08 17.68
N GLN A 476 33.29 -20.19 17.32
CA GLN A 476 34.66 -20.22 16.79
C GLN A 476 34.69 -19.92 15.28
N ALA A 477 33.89 -20.62 14.48
CA ALA A 477 33.79 -20.36 13.05
C ALA A 477 33.12 -18.99 12.80
N LYS A 478 32.08 -18.65 13.59
CA LYS A 478 31.44 -17.32 13.60
C LYS A 478 32.45 -16.20 13.86
N ALA A 479 33.34 -16.33 14.85
CA ALA A 479 34.34 -15.30 15.16
C ALA A 479 35.40 -15.16 14.04
N ARG A 480 35.88 -16.28 13.48
CA ARG A 480 36.82 -16.26 12.33
C ARG A 480 36.19 -15.59 11.11
N LEU A 481 34.92 -15.90 10.84
CA LEU A 481 34.15 -15.35 9.72
C LEU A 481 33.86 -13.85 9.91
N LYS A 482 33.56 -13.41 11.15
CA LYS A 482 33.46 -11.99 11.50
C LYS A 482 34.75 -11.24 11.19
N ASN A 483 35.91 -11.78 11.58
CA ASN A 483 37.20 -11.14 11.31
C ASN A 483 37.49 -11.07 9.80
N TYR A 484 37.18 -12.13 9.05
CA TYR A 484 37.28 -12.13 7.58
C TYR A 484 36.41 -11.04 6.94
N LEU A 485 35.12 -10.97 7.30
CA LEU A 485 34.17 -10.02 6.69
C LEU A 485 34.45 -8.55 7.08
N LEU A 486 35.05 -8.30 8.24
CA LEU A 486 35.55 -6.97 8.61
C LEU A 486 36.79 -6.56 7.79
N GLY A 487 37.64 -7.52 7.41
CA GLY A 487 38.85 -7.29 6.61
C GLY A 487 38.63 -7.25 5.09
N ALA A 488 37.58 -7.89 4.58
CA ALA A 488 37.35 -8.05 3.13
C ALA A 488 37.04 -6.73 2.38
N GLY A 489 36.49 -5.73 3.07
CA GLY A 489 36.08 -4.46 2.46
C GLY A 489 34.96 -4.60 1.42
N PHE A 490 34.80 -3.59 0.57
CA PHE A 490 33.85 -3.58 -0.55
C PHE A 490 34.56 -3.39 -1.90
N ASN A 491 35.74 -3.97 -2.08
CA ASN A 491 36.56 -3.73 -3.28
C ASN A 491 36.53 -4.88 -4.29
N THR A 492 36.41 -4.48 -5.56
CA THR A 492 36.61 -5.23 -6.82
C THR A 492 35.70 -6.40 -7.19
N ASP A 493 35.21 -7.24 -6.28
CA ASP A 493 34.36 -8.41 -6.64
C ASP A 493 32.85 -8.22 -6.38
N PHE A 494 32.46 -7.13 -5.69
CA PHE A 494 31.05 -6.80 -5.51
C PHE A 494 30.47 -6.12 -6.75
N GLY A 495 29.48 -6.76 -7.38
CA GLY A 495 28.64 -6.12 -8.38
C GLY A 495 27.89 -4.92 -7.79
N SER A 496 27.59 -3.92 -8.62
CA SER A 496 26.91 -2.68 -8.20
C SER A 496 25.39 -2.86 -8.00
N ARG A 497 24.95 -4.00 -7.45
CA ARG A 497 23.55 -4.38 -7.27
C ARG A 497 23.13 -4.21 -5.82
N THR A 498 21.92 -3.70 -5.58
CA THR A 498 21.41 -3.44 -4.23
C THR A 498 21.34 -4.74 -3.40
N ALA A 499 20.86 -5.83 -4.01
CA ALA A 499 20.79 -7.16 -3.42
C ALA A 499 22.10 -7.68 -2.77
N ASP A 500 23.27 -7.24 -3.26
CA ASP A 500 24.56 -7.60 -2.67
C ASP A 500 24.93 -6.72 -1.45
N LEU A 501 24.45 -5.48 -1.37
CA LEU A 501 24.55 -4.61 -0.18
C LEU A 501 23.70 -5.14 0.96
N GLU A 502 22.46 -5.53 0.64
CA GLU A 502 21.44 -5.98 1.59
C GLU A 502 21.89 -7.28 2.27
N ARG A 503 22.27 -8.27 1.47
CA ARG A 503 22.83 -9.55 1.91
C ARG A 503 24.10 -9.39 2.76
N ARG A 504 24.96 -8.42 2.40
CA ARG A 504 26.16 -8.04 3.18
C ARG A 504 25.79 -7.39 4.52
N ALA A 505 24.81 -6.49 4.54
CA ALA A 505 24.31 -5.85 5.76
C ALA A 505 23.69 -6.89 6.70
N MET A 506 22.82 -7.77 6.20
CA MET A 506 22.24 -8.88 6.96
C MET A 506 23.32 -9.77 7.58
N ALA A 507 24.35 -10.16 6.82
CA ALA A 507 25.47 -10.93 7.33
C ALA A 507 26.19 -10.22 8.49
N LEU A 508 26.54 -8.93 8.34
CA LEU A 508 27.18 -8.12 9.38
C LEU A 508 26.30 -7.98 10.64
N MET A 509 25.00 -7.74 10.47
CA MET A 509 24.04 -7.58 11.56
C MET A 509 23.83 -8.89 12.33
N SER A 510 23.86 -10.06 11.67
CA SER A 510 23.84 -11.37 12.35
C SER A 510 25.09 -11.61 13.22
N LEU A 511 26.22 -11.04 12.81
CA LEU A 511 27.50 -11.10 13.51
C LEU A 511 27.64 -10.05 14.62
N GLY A 512 26.62 -9.19 14.85
CA GLY A 512 26.71 -8.08 15.78
C GLY A 512 27.76 -7.05 15.34
N VAL A 513 27.67 -6.61 14.09
CA VAL A 513 28.46 -5.50 13.51
C VAL A 513 27.47 -4.45 13.01
N SER A 514 27.68 -3.18 13.37
CA SER A 514 26.85 -2.07 12.90
C SER A 514 26.93 -1.96 11.37
N PRO A 515 25.80 -1.91 10.65
CA PRO A 515 25.79 -1.78 9.20
C PRO A 515 26.11 -0.35 8.73
N TYR A 516 26.16 0.63 9.64
CA TYR A 516 26.52 2.02 9.38
C TYR A 516 28.04 2.27 9.49
N GLU A 517 28.62 1.88 10.62
CA GLU A 517 29.98 2.29 11.05
C GLU A 517 30.87 1.11 11.48
N GLY A 518 30.34 -0.11 11.50
CA GLY A 518 31.09 -1.31 11.83
C GLY A 518 32.07 -1.76 10.73
N THR A 519 32.08 -1.08 9.58
CA THR A 519 33.05 -1.24 8.49
C THR A 519 33.37 0.13 7.86
N GLN A 520 34.26 0.17 6.87
CA GLN A 520 34.52 1.39 6.07
C GLN A 520 33.38 1.74 5.08
N THR A 521 32.27 0.99 5.08
CA THR A 521 31.11 1.22 4.22
C THR A 521 29.85 1.28 5.07
N ASP A 522 29.14 2.40 4.99
CA ASP A 522 27.75 2.51 5.40
C ASP A 522 26.88 1.77 4.38
N PHE A 523 26.37 0.60 4.77
CA PHE A 523 25.49 -0.19 3.91
C PHE A 523 24.07 0.35 3.91
N ILE A 524 23.60 0.92 5.03
CA ILE A 524 22.24 1.43 5.15
C ILE A 524 22.09 2.70 4.30
N GLY A 525 23.01 3.66 4.44
CA GLY A 525 23.05 4.86 3.62
C GLY A 525 23.13 4.55 2.13
N ARG A 526 23.83 3.47 1.72
CA ARG A 526 23.90 3.03 0.32
C ARG A 526 22.62 2.34 -0.17
N ILE A 527 21.93 1.57 0.67
CA ILE A 527 20.61 0.98 0.34
C ILE A 527 19.57 2.11 0.20
N VAL A 528 19.53 3.06 1.14
CA VAL A 528 18.66 4.24 1.06
C VAL A 528 19.00 5.14 -0.13
N SER A 529 20.27 5.23 -0.54
CA SER A 529 20.69 5.95 -1.76
C SER A 529 20.25 5.27 -3.07
N ALA A 530 19.73 4.04 -3.03
CA ALA A 530 19.13 3.35 -4.16
C ALA A 530 17.60 3.50 -4.23
N PHE A 531 16.99 4.25 -3.29
CA PHE A 531 15.57 4.59 -3.31
C PHE A 531 15.28 5.67 -4.36
N ASP A 532 14.41 5.38 -5.32
CA ASP A 532 14.07 6.30 -6.42
C ASP A 532 12.88 7.24 -6.11
N GLY A 533 12.34 7.17 -4.88
CA GLY A 533 11.10 7.84 -4.48
C GLY A 533 9.85 6.96 -4.59
N THR A 534 9.99 5.71 -5.03
CA THR A 534 8.95 4.66 -5.11
C THR A 534 9.45 3.31 -4.59
N GLN A 535 10.63 2.87 -5.04
CA GLN A 535 11.21 1.53 -4.82
C GLN A 535 12.72 1.60 -4.60
N ILE A 536 13.35 0.49 -4.18
CA ILE A 536 14.78 0.41 -3.86
C ILE A 536 15.50 -0.54 -4.83
N GLY A 537 16.23 0.02 -5.80
CA GLY A 537 17.01 -0.74 -6.76
C GLY A 537 16.46 -0.69 -8.19
N ASP A 538 16.32 -1.85 -8.83
CA ASP A 538 15.87 -1.97 -10.22
C ASP A 538 14.38 -2.32 -10.31
N ALA A 539 13.54 -1.33 -10.62
CA ALA A 539 12.09 -1.44 -10.67
C ALA A 539 11.52 -2.53 -11.62
N ASN A 540 12.35 -3.17 -12.46
CA ASN A 540 11.99 -4.33 -13.28
C ASN A 540 11.95 -5.64 -12.48
N ILE A 541 12.67 -5.70 -11.36
CA ILE A 541 12.62 -6.76 -10.35
C ILE A 541 11.91 -6.22 -9.09
N PHE A 542 11.96 -6.99 -7.99
CA PHE A 542 11.43 -6.63 -6.66
C PHE A 542 12.10 -7.44 -5.55
N ASN A 543 13.19 -8.17 -5.85
CA ASN A 543 13.90 -8.98 -4.86
C ASN A 543 14.78 -8.10 -3.96
N ASP A 544 15.33 -7.03 -4.52
CA ASP A 544 16.06 -5.95 -3.86
C ASP A 544 15.15 -5.17 -2.92
N ASP A 545 13.92 -4.80 -3.33
CA ASP A 545 12.94 -4.23 -2.40
C ASP A 545 12.67 -5.14 -1.18
N ILE A 546 12.40 -6.43 -1.44
CA ILE A 546 12.12 -7.42 -0.39
C ILE A 546 13.34 -7.58 0.55
N PHE A 547 14.55 -7.67 0.00
CA PHE A 547 15.75 -7.89 0.79
C PHE A 547 16.29 -6.61 1.46
N ALA A 548 15.99 -5.42 0.95
CA ALA A 548 16.30 -4.12 1.56
C ALA A 548 15.51 -3.86 2.85
N LEU A 549 14.27 -4.36 2.96
CA LEU A 549 13.48 -4.19 4.17
C LEU A 549 14.15 -4.82 5.42
N PHE A 550 14.81 -5.98 5.31
CA PHE A 550 15.45 -6.63 6.46
C PHE A 550 16.53 -5.77 7.16
N PRO A 551 17.57 -5.26 6.47
CA PRO A 551 18.55 -4.40 7.10
C PRO A 551 17.97 -3.04 7.49
N LEU A 552 17.04 -2.45 6.73
CA LEU A 552 16.43 -1.15 7.08
C LEU A 552 15.65 -1.22 8.40
N LEU A 553 14.69 -2.14 8.50
CA LEU A 553 13.82 -2.32 9.67
C LEU A 553 14.60 -2.74 10.91
N LYS A 554 15.74 -3.43 10.74
CA LYS A 554 16.66 -3.79 11.82
C LYS A 554 17.74 -2.72 12.10
N ALA A 555 17.81 -1.65 11.30
CA ALA A 555 18.73 -0.51 11.49
C ALA A 555 18.02 0.76 12.00
N GLY A 556 16.78 0.64 12.48
CA GLY A 556 16.04 1.74 13.12
C GLY A 556 15.27 2.64 12.14
N TYR A 557 14.99 2.15 10.93
CA TYR A 557 13.90 2.65 10.10
C TYR A 557 12.60 1.93 10.47
N SER A 558 11.45 2.57 10.28
CA SER A 558 10.13 1.97 10.52
C SER A 558 9.17 2.32 9.38
N GLY A 559 7.92 1.83 9.45
CA GLY A 559 6.86 2.18 8.50
C GLY A 559 6.54 3.67 8.37
N SER A 560 7.05 4.53 9.26
CA SER A 560 6.90 5.99 9.15
C SER A 560 8.00 6.67 8.32
N ASP A 561 9.06 5.93 7.94
CA ASP A 561 10.02 6.40 6.94
C ASP A 561 9.44 6.20 5.53
N GLU A 562 9.46 7.24 4.69
CA GLU A 562 8.95 7.19 3.30
C GLU A 562 9.56 6.05 2.47
N VAL A 563 10.86 5.78 2.68
CA VAL A 563 11.60 4.69 2.03
C VAL A 563 11.12 3.29 2.46
N VAL A 564 10.43 3.15 3.59
CA VAL A 564 9.82 1.88 4.01
C VAL A 564 8.37 1.80 3.55
N ASP A 565 7.56 2.83 3.79
CA ASP A 565 6.14 2.87 3.36
C ASP A 565 5.99 2.62 1.86
N LYS A 566 6.71 3.36 1.02
CA LYS A 566 6.58 3.23 -0.44
C LYS A 566 7.13 1.91 -0.97
N THR A 567 8.24 1.42 -0.42
CA THR A 567 8.81 0.10 -0.78
C THR A 567 7.85 -1.03 -0.42
N LEU A 568 7.17 -0.97 0.73
CA LEU A 568 6.11 -1.91 1.09
C LEU A 568 4.94 -1.85 0.10
N ARG A 569 4.48 -0.65 -0.26
CA ARG A 569 3.42 -0.45 -1.28
C ARG A 569 3.86 -1.00 -2.65
N PHE A 570 5.12 -0.81 -3.04
CA PHE A 570 5.67 -1.35 -4.28
C PHE A 570 5.69 -2.87 -4.28
N ILE A 571 6.26 -3.51 -3.24
CA ILE A 571 6.25 -4.98 -3.08
C ILE A 571 4.82 -5.51 -3.16
N ILE A 572 3.88 -4.95 -2.40
CA ILE A 572 2.47 -5.38 -2.42
C ILE A 572 1.86 -5.22 -3.82
N SER A 573 2.18 -4.13 -4.55
CA SER A 573 1.71 -3.92 -5.93
C SER A 573 2.25 -4.93 -6.96
N LYS A 574 3.36 -5.62 -6.63
CA LYS A 574 3.98 -6.66 -7.46
C LYS A 574 3.45 -8.07 -7.17
N GLN A 575 2.58 -8.25 -6.17
CA GLN A 575 2.03 -9.57 -5.86
C GLN A 575 1.13 -10.07 -7.00
N SER A 576 1.44 -11.24 -7.55
CA SER A 576 0.62 -11.88 -8.57
C SER A 576 -0.71 -12.37 -8.00
N ALA A 577 -1.75 -12.45 -8.85
CA ALA A 577 -3.11 -12.86 -8.47
C ALA A 577 -3.24 -14.28 -7.89
N ASN A 578 -2.18 -15.10 -7.95
CA ASN A 578 -2.09 -16.39 -7.28
C ASN A 578 -1.55 -16.30 -5.83
N GLY A 579 -1.24 -15.10 -5.34
CA GLY A 579 -0.63 -14.81 -4.04
C GLY A 579 0.91 -14.81 -4.03
N SER A 580 1.57 -15.07 -5.15
CA SER A 580 3.04 -15.20 -5.20
C SER A 580 3.76 -13.93 -5.64
N TRP A 581 5.04 -13.86 -5.30
CA TRP A 581 6.05 -13.05 -5.97
C TRP A 581 6.91 -13.96 -6.85
N ASP A 582 6.33 -14.42 -7.97
CA ASP A 582 6.85 -15.36 -8.98
C ASP A 582 7.25 -16.79 -8.52
N SER A 583 7.75 -16.95 -7.29
CA SER A 583 8.41 -18.18 -6.82
C SER A 583 8.15 -18.46 -5.35
N VAL A 584 8.35 -19.71 -4.92
CA VAL A 584 8.35 -20.07 -3.48
C VAL A 584 9.41 -19.26 -2.72
N ASP A 585 10.59 -19.09 -3.30
CA ASP A 585 11.72 -18.39 -2.69
C ASP A 585 11.36 -16.93 -2.39
N LEU A 586 11.03 -16.14 -3.42
CA LEU A 586 10.71 -14.72 -3.24
C LEU A 586 9.39 -14.52 -2.47
N THR A 587 8.41 -15.43 -2.57
CA THR A 587 7.19 -15.36 -1.74
C THR A 587 7.51 -15.61 -0.26
N ALA A 588 8.40 -16.55 0.06
CA ALA A 588 8.84 -16.81 1.42
C ALA A 588 9.72 -15.67 1.99
N ALA A 589 10.50 -14.99 1.15
CA ALA A 589 11.23 -13.79 1.53
C ALA A 589 10.26 -12.61 1.76
N ALA A 590 9.29 -12.39 0.87
CA ALA A 590 8.27 -11.35 1.00
C ALA A 590 7.46 -11.51 2.30
N ILE A 591 7.01 -12.73 2.63
CA ILE A 591 6.33 -13.02 3.91
C ILE A 591 7.18 -12.57 5.10
N GLN A 592 8.46 -12.96 5.15
CA GLN A 592 9.32 -12.57 6.27
C GLN A 592 9.54 -11.05 6.36
N ALA A 593 9.68 -10.35 5.22
CA ALA A 593 9.86 -8.90 5.17
C ALA A 593 8.59 -8.15 5.59
N LEU A 594 7.44 -8.59 5.10
CA LEU A 594 6.11 -8.04 5.41
C LEU A 594 5.76 -8.22 6.89
N THR A 595 5.97 -9.40 7.47
CA THR A 595 5.68 -9.62 8.90
C THR A 595 6.68 -8.90 9.81
N LEU A 596 7.95 -8.75 9.41
CA LEU A 596 8.90 -7.88 10.12
C LEU A 596 8.44 -6.42 10.12
N ALA A 597 7.96 -5.90 8.99
CA ALA A 597 7.40 -4.55 8.90
C ALA A 597 6.18 -4.35 9.81
N GLN A 598 5.27 -5.34 9.84
CA GLN A 598 4.10 -5.34 10.73
C GLN A 598 4.49 -5.27 12.21
N ARG A 599 5.56 -5.98 12.62
CA ARG A 599 6.07 -6.00 14.00
C ARG A 599 6.86 -4.74 14.39
N VAL A 600 7.60 -4.13 13.47
CA VAL A 600 8.32 -2.87 13.70
C VAL A 600 7.35 -1.68 13.72
N GLY A 601 6.24 -1.77 12.98
CA GLY A 601 5.16 -0.80 13.02
C GLY A 601 5.52 0.57 12.42
N GLY A 602 4.75 1.59 12.81
CA GLY A 602 4.82 2.94 12.21
C GLY A 602 4.14 3.06 10.84
N LEU A 603 3.57 1.97 10.32
CA LEU A 603 2.89 1.90 9.02
C LEU A 603 1.72 2.89 8.93
N GLY A 604 1.53 3.51 7.76
CA GLY A 604 0.34 4.30 7.46
C GLY A 604 -0.94 3.46 7.54
N VAL A 605 -2.08 4.09 7.86
CA VAL A 605 -3.32 3.40 8.31
C VAL A 605 -3.81 2.28 7.39
N ASP A 606 -3.62 2.40 6.07
CA ASP A 606 -4.04 1.40 5.09
C ASP A 606 -3.01 0.29 4.82
N LEU A 607 -1.78 0.41 5.30
CA LEU A 607 -0.73 -0.60 5.07
C LEU A 607 -0.93 -1.88 5.89
N PRO A 608 -1.26 -1.86 7.20
CA PRO A 608 -1.40 -3.09 8.00
C PRO A 608 -2.36 -4.11 7.37
N SER A 609 -3.54 -3.67 6.93
CA SER A 609 -4.54 -4.55 6.31
C SER A 609 -4.13 -5.04 4.90
N ARG A 610 -3.36 -4.25 4.14
CA ARG A 610 -2.73 -4.70 2.88
C ARG A 610 -1.62 -5.72 3.12
N VAL A 611 -0.77 -5.49 4.13
CA VAL A 611 0.30 -6.37 4.57
C VAL A 611 -0.27 -7.73 4.99
N ASP A 612 -1.32 -7.72 5.82
CA ASP A 612 -2.03 -8.94 6.24
C ASP A 612 -2.67 -9.66 5.04
N SER A 613 -3.39 -8.92 4.19
CA SER A 613 -4.05 -9.50 3.00
C SER A 613 -3.05 -10.17 2.05
N ALA A 614 -1.93 -9.48 1.78
CA ALA A 614 -0.85 -10.00 0.95
C ALA A 614 -0.18 -11.21 1.60
N GLY A 615 0.04 -11.19 2.93
CA GLY A 615 0.54 -12.31 3.72
C GLY A 615 -0.35 -13.55 3.67
N GLN A 616 -1.68 -13.40 3.74
CA GLN A 616 -2.61 -14.53 3.64
C GLN A 616 -2.70 -15.09 2.21
N ALA A 617 -2.65 -14.26 1.18
CA ALA A 617 -2.55 -14.70 -0.21
C ALA A 617 -1.25 -15.49 -0.45
N ALA A 618 -0.13 -15.02 0.11
CA ALA A 618 1.17 -15.68 0.05
C ALA A 618 1.22 -17.00 0.83
N LYS A 619 0.62 -17.05 2.03
CA LYS A 619 0.40 -18.27 2.81
C LYS A 619 -0.41 -19.31 2.01
N THR A 620 -1.43 -18.86 1.30
CA THR A 620 -2.27 -19.70 0.43
C THR A 620 -1.48 -20.24 -0.76
N PHE A 621 -0.69 -19.39 -1.44
CA PHE A 621 0.23 -19.82 -2.50
C PHE A 621 1.19 -20.92 -2.02
N LEU A 622 1.82 -20.74 -0.85
CA LEU A 622 2.70 -21.75 -0.28
C LEU A 622 1.96 -23.05 0.07
N ARG A 623 0.77 -23.00 0.71
CA ARG A 623 -0.03 -24.21 1.04
C ARG A 623 -0.40 -25.03 -0.21
N ASN A 624 -0.58 -24.35 -1.34
CA ASN A 624 -0.84 -24.96 -2.65
C ASN A 624 0.44 -25.45 -3.36
N SER A 625 1.59 -24.84 -3.08
CA SER A 625 2.90 -25.16 -3.68
C SER A 625 3.69 -26.26 -2.94
N GLN A 626 3.16 -26.79 -1.84
CA GLN A 626 3.82 -27.84 -1.07
C GLN A 626 3.72 -29.22 -1.76
N ASP A 627 4.87 -29.85 -1.97
CA ASP A 627 5.02 -31.14 -2.64
C ASP A 627 4.48 -32.33 -1.82
N GLN A 628 4.13 -33.39 -2.53
CA GLN A 628 3.78 -34.71 -1.98
C GLN A 628 4.90 -35.40 -1.17
N ASN A 629 6.09 -34.79 -1.09
CA ASN A 629 7.23 -35.22 -0.29
C ASN A 629 7.41 -34.40 1.02
N GLY A 630 6.55 -33.41 1.26
CA GLY A 630 6.58 -32.50 2.42
C GLY A 630 7.33 -31.18 2.19
N GLY A 631 8.20 -31.10 1.18
CA GLY A 631 8.98 -29.91 0.83
C GLY A 631 8.32 -29.03 -0.24
N PHE A 632 9.14 -28.24 -0.93
CA PHE A 632 8.73 -27.31 -1.98
C PHE A 632 9.67 -27.41 -3.19
N GLY A 633 9.12 -27.66 -4.39
CA GLY A 633 9.88 -27.76 -5.64
C GLY A 633 10.97 -28.83 -5.67
N ASN A 634 10.91 -29.83 -4.78
CA ASN A 634 12.01 -30.76 -4.46
C ASN A 634 13.36 -30.05 -4.17
N ASN A 635 13.30 -28.81 -3.66
CA ASN A 635 14.45 -27.93 -3.48
C ASN A 635 14.69 -27.61 -1.99
N THR A 636 15.92 -27.83 -1.52
CA THR A 636 16.36 -27.58 -0.15
C THR A 636 16.36 -26.10 0.20
N ILE A 637 16.69 -25.20 -0.73
CA ILE A 637 16.66 -23.75 -0.52
C ILE A 637 15.22 -23.29 -0.34
N SER A 638 14.35 -23.59 -1.31
CA SER A 638 12.93 -23.23 -1.29
C SER A 638 12.19 -23.79 -0.08
N THR A 639 12.50 -25.02 0.32
CA THR A 639 11.93 -25.62 1.53
C THR A 639 12.44 -24.92 2.80
N ALA A 640 13.72 -24.59 2.89
CA ALA A 640 14.28 -23.88 4.04
C ALA A 640 13.77 -22.43 4.16
N TRP A 641 13.56 -21.73 3.04
CA TRP A 641 12.97 -20.40 3.03
C TRP A 641 11.49 -20.46 3.38
N ALA A 642 10.73 -21.40 2.81
CA ALA A 642 9.33 -21.63 3.17
C ALA A 642 9.17 -21.94 4.66
N ILE A 643 10.05 -22.75 5.27
CA ILE A 643 10.05 -22.96 6.74
C ILE A 643 10.21 -21.65 7.51
N GLN A 644 11.15 -20.79 7.12
CA GLN A 644 11.35 -19.50 7.80
C GLN A 644 10.14 -18.57 7.62
N ALA A 645 9.48 -18.59 6.45
CA ALA A 645 8.20 -17.89 6.24
C ALA A 645 7.05 -18.45 7.08
N ILE A 646 6.98 -19.78 7.24
CA ILE A 646 6.01 -20.47 8.10
C ILE A 646 6.17 -20.03 9.57
N ASN A 647 7.41 -20.01 10.07
CA ASN A 647 7.71 -19.52 11.42
C ASN A 647 7.41 -18.02 11.56
N ALA A 648 7.68 -17.20 10.53
CA ALA A 648 7.36 -15.77 10.55
C ALA A 648 5.86 -15.49 10.65
N LEU A 649 5.03 -16.31 9.99
CA LEU A 649 3.56 -16.29 10.09
C LEU A 649 3.03 -16.84 11.43
N GLY A 650 3.88 -17.33 12.33
CA GLY A 650 3.48 -18.01 13.56
C GLY A 650 2.84 -19.39 13.35
N ASP A 651 2.91 -19.96 12.14
CA ASP A 651 2.38 -21.29 11.85
C ASP A 651 3.34 -22.38 12.39
N SER A 652 2.78 -23.44 12.95
CA SER A 652 3.55 -24.64 13.31
C SER A 652 3.99 -25.39 12.05
N VAL A 653 5.30 -25.55 11.80
CA VAL A 653 5.84 -26.26 10.61
C VAL A 653 5.32 -27.70 10.48
N PRO A 654 5.17 -28.51 11.56
CA PRO A 654 4.46 -29.78 11.49
C PRO A 654 3.02 -29.74 10.94
N SER A 655 2.31 -28.61 11.04
CA SER A 655 0.96 -28.45 10.46
C SER A 655 0.93 -28.33 8.93
N TRP A 656 2.10 -28.18 8.31
CA TRP A 656 2.27 -28.16 6.85
C TRP A 656 2.59 -29.58 6.39
N GLU A 657 1.58 -30.42 6.23
CA GLU A 657 1.78 -31.84 5.88
C GLU A 657 1.19 -32.22 4.52
N LYS A 658 1.90 -33.06 3.77
CA LYS A 658 1.39 -33.87 2.66
C LYS A 658 1.86 -35.31 2.87
N ASN A 659 0.94 -36.29 2.86
CA ASN A 659 1.22 -37.73 2.95
C ASN A 659 2.15 -38.16 4.12
N GLY A 660 1.92 -37.67 5.35
CA GLY A 660 2.77 -38.01 6.49
C GLY A 660 4.16 -37.37 6.44
N LYS A 661 4.33 -36.26 5.71
CA LYS A 661 5.61 -35.54 5.59
C LYS A 661 5.39 -34.03 5.63
N ASN A 662 6.22 -33.37 6.44
CA ASN A 662 6.31 -31.92 6.54
C ASN A 662 7.68 -31.40 6.02
N PRO A 663 7.90 -30.07 5.92
CA PRO A 663 9.11 -29.50 5.37
C PRO A 663 10.41 -29.92 6.08
N LEU A 664 10.38 -30.17 7.40
CA LEU A 664 11.54 -30.62 8.16
C LEU A 664 11.92 -32.05 7.79
N ASN A 665 10.95 -32.92 7.49
CA ASN A 665 11.21 -34.28 7.02
C ASN A 665 11.84 -34.28 5.62
N PHE A 666 11.42 -33.35 4.76
CA PHE A 666 12.04 -33.16 3.45
C PHE A 666 13.51 -32.73 3.62
N LEU A 667 13.79 -31.70 4.43
CA LEU A 667 15.18 -31.28 4.68
C LEU A 667 16.01 -32.42 5.32
N ALA A 668 15.48 -33.15 6.30
CA ALA A 668 16.17 -34.28 6.91
C ALA A 668 16.53 -35.38 5.89
N SER A 669 15.69 -35.60 4.87
CA SER A 669 15.98 -36.55 3.77
C SER A 669 17.08 -36.07 2.80
N LYS A 670 17.53 -34.82 2.93
CA LYS A 670 18.56 -34.17 2.10
C LYS A 670 19.90 -33.99 2.84
N GLN A 671 20.02 -34.36 4.12
CA GLN A 671 21.29 -34.29 4.83
C GLN A 671 22.13 -35.56 4.57
N ALA A 672 23.39 -35.38 4.16
CA ALA A 672 24.33 -36.48 3.98
C ALA A 672 25.09 -36.82 5.28
N ASN A 673 25.79 -37.96 5.29
CA ASN A 673 26.50 -38.49 6.46
C ASN A 673 27.60 -37.56 7.03
N ASP A 674 28.15 -36.65 6.22
CA ASP A 674 29.13 -35.63 6.64
C ASP A 674 28.48 -34.40 7.28
N GLY A 675 27.15 -34.36 7.36
CA GLY A 675 26.37 -33.25 7.90
C GLY A 675 25.96 -32.19 6.88
N GLY A 676 26.59 -32.17 5.71
CA GLY A 676 26.25 -31.23 4.64
C GLY A 676 24.95 -31.61 3.93
N MET A 677 24.21 -30.59 3.50
CA MET A 677 22.99 -30.76 2.71
C MET A 677 23.31 -31.09 1.25
N GLU A 678 22.39 -31.81 0.62
CA GLU A 678 22.56 -32.50 -0.67
C GLU A 678 23.63 -33.61 -0.67
N ASP A 679 23.55 -34.49 -1.66
CA ASP A 679 24.46 -35.61 -1.87
C ASP A 679 25.94 -35.19 -1.91
N ALA A 680 26.84 -36.02 -1.36
CA ALA A 680 28.26 -35.71 -1.25
C ALA A 680 29.00 -35.57 -2.61
N SER A 681 28.39 -36.02 -3.71
CA SER A 681 28.89 -35.79 -5.07
C SER A 681 28.55 -34.39 -5.65
N ASN A 682 27.65 -33.64 -5.01
CA ASN A 682 27.36 -32.26 -5.42
C ASN A 682 28.53 -31.31 -5.08
N ASN A 683 28.66 -30.24 -5.87
CA ASN A 683 29.73 -29.26 -5.66
C ASN A 683 29.69 -28.64 -4.25
N ALA A 684 30.85 -28.54 -3.60
CA ALA A 684 30.98 -28.03 -2.24
C ALA A 684 30.34 -26.64 -2.03
N GLY A 685 30.44 -25.73 -2.99
CA GLY A 685 29.78 -24.42 -2.91
C GLY A 685 28.26 -24.52 -2.82
N THR A 686 27.64 -25.38 -3.63
CA THR A 686 26.20 -25.68 -3.56
C THR A 686 25.83 -26.26 -2.20
N ARG A 687 26.61 -27.23 -1.70
CA ARG A 687 26.35 -27.90 -0.40
C ARG A 687 26.53 -26.95 0.79
N ILE A 688 27.52 -26.07 0.77
CA ILE A 688 27.70 -24.98 1.75
C ILE A 688 26.46 -24.07 1.74
N TRP A 689 26.00 -23.66 0.56
CA TRP A 689 24.88 -22.73 0.42
C TRP A 689 23.54 -23.33 0.88
N THR A 690 23.23 -24.57 0.50
CA THR A 690 22.03 -25.27 0.99
C THR A 690 22.09 -25.55 2.49
N THR A 691 23.26 -25.88 3.04
CA THR A 691 23.46 -26.05 4.49
C THR A 691 23.27 -24.75 5.26
N ALA A 692 23.75 -23.63 4.72
CA ALA A 692 23.58 -22.31 5.33
C ALA A 692 22.11 -21.88 5.44
N PHE A 693 21.24 -22.26 4.50
CA PHE A 693 19.80 -22.03 4.62
C PHE A 693 19.08 -23.05 5.52
N ALA A 694 19.50 -24.31 5.49
CA ALA A 694 18.84 -25.37 6.27
C ALA A 694 19.01 -25.21 7.78
N ILE A 695 20.11 -24.61 8.26
CA ILE A 695 20.37 -24.42 9.70
C ILE A 695 19.36 -23.46 10.36
N PRO A 696 19.16 -22.20 9.90
CA PRO A 696 18.09 -21.32 10.38
C PRO A 696 16.70 -21.99 10.38
N ALA A 697 16.35 -22.63 9.27
CA ALA A 697 15.07 -23.32 9.10
C ALA A 697 14.84 -24.44 10.14
N ALA A 698 15.84 -25.30 10.34
CA ALA A 698 15.75 -26.40 11.32
C ALA A 698 15.80 -25.93 12.78
N LEU A 699 16.34 -24.74 13.04
CA LEU A 699 16.30 -24.07 14.34
C LEU A 699 14.99 -23.31 14.60
N GLY A 700 14.07 -23.26 13.61
CA GLY A 700 12.82 -22.51 13.71
C GLY A 700 12.96 -20.99 13.55
N LYS A 701 14.18 -20.48 13.27
CA LYS A 701 14.50 -19.05 13.35
C LYS A 701 14.30 -18.32 12.03
N THR A 702 13.54 -17.23 12.09
CA THR A 702 13.38 -16.23 11.02
C THR A 702 14.61 -15.33 10.89
N TRP A 703 14.77 -14.63 9.76
CA TRP A 703 15.83 -13.62 9.65
C TRP A 703 15.70 -12.49 10.69
N GLU A 704 14.49 -12.09 11.07
CA GLU A 704 14.27 -11.10 12.13
C GLU A 704 14.97 -11.46 13.45
N GLU A 705 14.87 -12.71 13.89
CA GLU A 705 15.45 -13.21 15.15
C GLU A 705 16.97 -13.38 15.08
N ILE A 706 17.53 -13.50 13.88
CA ILE A 706 18.96 -13.73 13.63
C ILE A 706 19.72 -12.40 13.49
N LEU A 707 19.06 -11.36 12.99
CA LEU A 707 19.66 -10.04 12.81
C LEU A 707 19.67 -9.22 14.11
N SER A 708 20.84 -8.71 14.51
CA SER A 708 20.93 -7.74 15.61
C SER A 708 20.27 -6.42 15.20
N GLY A 709 19.59 -5.77 16.14
CA GLY A 709 19.06 -4.42 15.95
C GLY A 709 20.12 -3.34 16.19
N PHE A 710 20.08 -2.26 15.40
CA PHE A 710 20.92 -1.08 15.55
C PHE A 710 20.06 0.18 15.45
N SER A 711 20.39 1.22 16.23
CA SER A 711 19.74 2.53 16.10
C SER A 711 20.35 3.31 14.93
N ARG A 712 19.50 4.07 14.22
CA ARG A 712 19.94 5.02 13.20
C ARG A 712 20.84 6.10 13.83
N PRO A 713 22.03 6.39 13.26
CA PRO A 713 22.91 7.44 13.77
C PRO A 713 22.17 8.79 13.83
N ALA A 714 22.37 9.53 14.91
CA ALA A 714 21.84 10.88 15.03
C ALA A 714 22.44 11.75 13.91
N VAL A 715 21.56 12.43 13.15
CA VAL A 715 22.01 13.38 12.11
C VAL A 715 22.85 14.46 12.79
N GLN A 716 24.15 14.50 12.47
CA GLN A 716 25.00 15.61 12.89
C GLN A 716 24.52 16.87 12.16
N THR A 717 23.77 17.71 12.88
CA THR A 717 23.48 19.09 12.49
C THR A 717 24.79 19.87 12.55
N ALA A 718 25.55 19.81 11.45
CA ALA A 718 26.74 20.62 11.26
C ALA A 718 26.40 22.09 11.54
N PRO A 719 27.18 22.80 12.38
CA PRO A 719 26.92 24.20 12.66
C PRO A 719 26.87 25.01 11.36
N ILE A 720 25.83 25.83 11.19
CA ILE A 720 25.64 26.65 9.98
C ILE A 720 26.67 27.79 10.00
N THR A 721 27.88 27.51 9.54
CA THR A 721 28.91 28.52 9.32
C THR A 721 28.53 29.36 8.11
N ASN A 722 28.09 30.60 8.34
CA ASN A 722 27.91 31.60 7.29
C ASN A 722 29.24 31.91 6.60
N SER A 723 29.56 31.18 5.53
CA SER A 723 30.64 31.54 4.61
C SER A 723 30.24 32.78 3.81
N GLN A 724 30.53 33.96 4.37
CA GLN A 724 30.43 35.21 3.61
C GLN A 724 31.48 35.24 2.48
N ILE A 725 31.13 35.96 1.42
CA ILE A 725 31.97 36.17 0.24
C ILE A 725 33.25 36.91 0.65
N GLU A 726 34.42 36.36 0.32
CA GLU A 726 35.70 37.07 0.48
C GLU A 726 35.75 38.31 -0.42
N THR A 727 36.00 39.47 0.18
CA THR A 727 36.74 40.56 -0.48
C THR A 727 37.74 41.14 0.50
N ASN A 728 38.96 41.42 0.02
CA ASN A 728 40.12 41.77 0.81
C ASN A 728 39.90 43.00 1.73
N ASN A 729 40.41 42.97 2.98
CA ASN A 729 41.67 43.67 3.30
C ASN A 729 42.26 43.39 4.72
N SER A 730 43.55 43.01 4.75
CA SER A 730 44.61 43.31 5.76
C SER A 730 44.47 43.10 7.29
N THR A 731 45.66 42.77 7.87
CA THR A 731 46.18 43.03 9.24
C THR A 731 45.94 42.05 10.41
N THR A 732 46.98 41.22 10.64
CA THR A 732 47.61 40.84 11.95
C THR A 732 46.83 40.10 13.06
N THR A 733 47.10 38.79 13.17
CA THR A 733 47.83 38.08 14.29
C THR A 733 47.91 38.69 15.71
N PRO A 734 48.03 37.86 16.79
CA PRO A 734 47.80 36.40 16.91
C PRO A 734 47.10 35.95 18.23
N GLU A 735 46.91 34.62 18.34
CA GLU A 735 46.95 33.74 19.54
C GLU A 735 46.71 34.27 20.97
N THR A 736 45.94 33.50 21.75
CA THR A 736 46.47 32.68 22.88
C THR A 736 45.53 31.50 23.15
N ALA A 737 46.09 30.34 23.54
CA ALA A 737 45.36 29.08 23.79
C ALA A 737 45.13 28.81 25.29
N THR A 738 45.01 27.52 25.70
CA THR A 738 44.86 26.96 27.07
C THR A 738 43.38 26.73 27.46
N SER A 739 42.81 25.52 27.61
CA SER A 739 43.16 24.33 28.47
C SER A 739 42.76 24.52 29.96
N THR A 740 42.14 23.61 30.72
CA THR A 740 41.43 22.30 30.49
C THR A 740 40.57 22.00 31.77
N LEU A 741 39.90 20.84 31.83
CA LEU A 741 39.48 20.05 33.02
C LEU A 741 38.10 20.30 33.68
N THR A 742 37.12 19.51 33.21
CA THR A 742 36.47 18.40 33.94
C THR A 742 36.19 18.52 35.45
N ILE A 743 34.90 18.50 35.84
CA ILE A 743 34.39 17.83 37.06
C ILE A 743 33.03 17.14 36.79
N LEU A 744 32.89 15.91 37.30
CA LEU A 744 31.67 15.14 37.59
C LEU A 744 31.94 14.41 38.94
N PRO A 745 30.96 13.81 39.66
CA PRO A 745 29.49 13.76 39.45
C PRO A 745 28.67 14.18 40.71
N ASN A 746 27.32 14.10 40.67
CA ASN A 746 26.55 12.98 41.27
C ASN A 746 25.12 13.32 41.80
N GLU A 747 24.22 12.34 41.62
CA GLU A 747 23.04 11.92 42.41
C GLU A 747 21.74 12.76 42.65
N ASN A 748 20.63 12.04 42.37
CA ASN A 748 19.38 11.87 43.15
C ASN A 748 18.59 13.07 43.71
N ALA A 749 17.36 13.22 43.18
CA ALA A 749 16.16 13.46 44.00
C ALA A 749 14.89 12.93 43.29
N THR A 750 14.07 12.14 44.00
CA THR A 750 12.71 11.80 43.60
C THR A 750 11.70 12.54 44.49
N SER A 751 10.63 13.08 43.91
CA SER A 751 9.41 13.40 44.67
C SER A 751 8.21 13.58 43.74
N SER A 752 7.07 13.04 44.13
CA SER A 752 5.77 13.31 43.52
C SER A 752 5.04 14.41 44.31
N LEU A 753 4.09 15.09 43.67
CA LEU A 753 3.04 15.81 44.40
C LEU A 753 1.77 15.93 43.56
N VAL A 754 0.62 15.75 44.21
CA VAL A 754 -0.73 15.90 43.65
C VAL A 754 -1.50 16.86 44.54
N SER A 755 -2.22 17.81 43.96
CA SER A 755 -3.22 18.63 44.64
C SER A 755 -4.43 18.87 43.72
N ARG A 756 -5.60 19.12 44.32
CA ARG A 756 -6.92 19.06 43.66
C ARG A 756 -7.70 20.36 43.79
N LEU A 757 -8.60 20.59 42.82
CA LEU A 757 -9.90 21.32 42.94
C LEU A 757 -9.80 22.85 43.18
N PRO A 758 -10.90 23.64 43.02
CA PRO A 758 -12.30 23.23 42.75
C PRO A 758 -12.97 23.83 41.49
N GLU A 759 -14.14 23.30 41.17
CA GLU A 759 -15.15 23.93 40.31
C GLU A 759 -15.94 25.03 41.05
N GLN A 760 -16.43 26.05 40.33
CA GLN A 760 -17.79 26.57 40.58
C GLN A 760 -18.37 27.34 39.39
N SER A 761 -19.70 27.31 39.25
CA SER A 761 -20.46 27.87 38.13
C SER A 761 -20.70 29.39 38.22
N ALA A 762 -20.91 30.03 37.08
CA ALA A 762 -21.64 31.30 36.99
C ALA A 762 -22.47 31.36 35.70
N THR A 763 -23.73 31.78 35.81
CA THR A 763 -24.66 32.02 34.69
C THR A 763 -24.71 33.50 34.32
N SER A 764 -24.96 33.81 33.04
CA SER A 764 -25.55 35.09 32.63
C SER A 764 -26.24 34.96 31.27
N THR A 765 -27.28 35.77 31.05
CA THR A 765 -28.20 35.73 29.90
C THR A 765 -28.23 37.06 29.16
N ALA A 766 -28.49 37.04 27.85
CA ALA A 766 -28.98 38.20 27.11
C ALA A 766 -29.92 37.77 25.97
N GLU A 767 -31.14 38.33 25.96
CA GLU A 767 -32.06 38.40 24.81
C GLU A 767 -31.63 39.60 23.91
N LEU A 768 -32.23 39.98 22.78
CA LEU A 768 -33.55 39.82 22.11
C LEU A 768 -33.26 39.87 20.56
N ASP A 769 -34.14 39.81 19.56
CA ASP A 769 -35.60 39.90 19.41
C ASP A 769 -36.07 39.15 18.12
N LEU A 770 -37.36 39.18 17.83
CA LEU A 770 -38.04 38.50 16.72
C LEU A 770 -38.22 39.42 15.48
N PRO A 771 -38.71 38.88 14.34
CA PRO A 771 -40.16 38.94 14.12
C PRO A 771 -40.79 37.69 13.48
N VAL A 772 -42.10 37.51 13.68
CA VAL A 772 -42.89 36.37 13.18
C VAL A 772 -43.66 36.72 11.89
N GLY A 773 -43.57 35.85 10.88
CA GLY A 773 -44.44 35.82 9.69
C GLY A 773 -45.25 34.51 9.62
N LYS A 774 -46.48 34.54 9.08
CA LYS A 774 -47.44 33.42 9.15
C LYS A 774 -47.74 32.76 7.80
N ASN A 775 -48.34 31.57 7.91
CA ASN A 775 -49.03 30.76 6.89
C ASN A 775 -48.11 29.79 6.10
N GLY A 776 -48.55 28.57 5.77
CA GLY A 776 -49.89 27.97 5.94
C GLY A 776 -49.88 26.44 6.03
N ILE A 777 -51.06 25.87 6.34
CA ILE A 777 -51.23 24.44 6.64
C ILE A 777 -51.39 23.61 5.35
N GLN A 778 -50.63 22.52 5.23
CA GLN A 778 -51.17 21.27 4.69
C GLN A 778 -50.76 20.09 5.58
N LYS A 779 -51.67 19.11 5.68
CA LYS A 779 -51.55 17.89 6.48
C LYS A 779 -51.82 16.72 5.55
N ILE A 780 -50.78 15.95 5.22
CA ILE A 780 -50.90 14.71 4.45
C ILE A 780 -50.33 13.58 5.30
N SER A 781 -51.04 12.44 5.32
CA SER A 781 -50.78 11.33 6.22
C SER A 781 -49.51 10.56 5.87
N ALA A 782 -48.75 10.14 6.88
CA ALA A 782 -47.71 9.13 6.71
C ALA A 782 -48.34 7.75 6.43
N PRO A 783 -47.89 7.02 5.40
CA PRO A 783 -48.16 5.59 5.27
C PRO A 783 -47.13 4.83 6.14
N GLN A 784 -47.58 4.19 7.23
CA GLN A 784 -46.79 3.13 7.84
C GLN A 784 -46.89 1.88 6.96
N THR A 785 -45.79 1.52 6.31
CA THR A 785 -45.62 0.22 5.65
C THR A 785 -44.55 -0.58 6.37
N ILE A 786 -44.99 -1.51 7.21
CA ILE A 786 -44.12 -2.50 7.86
C ILE A 786 -43.49 -3.37 6.76
N PRO A 787 -42.15 -3.50 6.67
CA PRO A 787 -41.51 -4.46 5.79
C PRO A 787 -41.90 -5.89 6.22
N ALA A 788 -42.48 -6.67 5.30
CA ALA A 788 -42.83 -8.06 5.59
C ALA A 788 -41.58 -8.93 5.74
N ALA A 789 -41.56 -9.82 6.74
CA ALA A 789 -40.47 -10.76 6.95
C ALA A 789 -40.24 -11.64 5.71
N LYS A 790 -38.98 -11.72 5.25
CA LYS A 790 -38.58 -12.61 4.15
C LYS A 790 -38.48 -14.06 4.66
N THR A 791 -39.59 -14.80 4.63
CA THR A 791 -39.58 -16.25 4.95
C THR A 791 -38.78 -17.03 3.90
N LYS A 792 -37.48 -17.23 4.13
CA LYS A 792 -36.56 -18.00 3.27
C LYS A 792 -36.82 -19.50 3.47
N ILE A 793 -37.88 -20.02 2.84
CA ILE A 793 -38.28 -21.44 2.96
C ILE A 793 -37.20 -22.35 2.37
N ILE A 794 -36.47 -23.06 3.23
CA ILE A 794 -35.67 -24.23 2.87
C ILE A 794 -36.53 -25.46 3.18
N SER A 795 -36.97 -26.17 2.13
CA SER A 795 -37.84 -27.34 2.29
C SER A 795 -37.06 -28.59 2.70
N SER A 796 -37.07 -28.92 3.99
CA SER A 796 -36.60 -30.20 4.49
C SER A 796 -37.67 -31.28 4.32
N SER A 797 -37.30 -32.42 3.72
CA SER A 797 -38.07 -33.66 3.82
C SER A 797 -37.14 -34.87 3.78
N ALA A 798 -37.43 -35.85 4.63
CA ALA A 798 -36.63 -37.06 4.79
C ALA A 798 -37.52 -38.25 5.14
N ALA A 799 -37.04 -39.45 4.77
CA ALA A 799 -37.67 -40.77 4.97
C ALA A 799 -39.00 -41.02 4.23
N GLY A 800 -39.09 -42.21 3.62
CA GLY A 800 -40.25 -42.67 2.84
C GLY A 800 -39.86 -43.84 1.94
N ILE A 801 -39.92 -45.06 2.47
CA ILE A 801 -39.55 -46.28 1.74
C ILE A 801 -40.77 -46.82 1.00
N GLU A 802 -40.70 -47.00 -0.32
CA GLU A 802 -41.23 -48.20 -0.99
C GLU A 802 -40.75 -48.36 -2.45
N LYS A 803 -40.86 -49.60 -2.96
CA LYS A 803 -40.59 -50.08 -4.33
C LYS A 803 -41.56 -51.24 -4.59
N PRO A 804 -41.77 -51.66 -5.85
CA PRO A 804 -42.01 -50.89 -7.09
C PRO A 804 -43.35 -51.40 -7.70
N VAL A 805 -43.56 -51.27 -9.02
CA VAL A 805 -44.05 -52.32 -9.96
C VAL A 805 -44.50 -51.68 -11.29
N GLU A 806 -43.98 -52.21 -12.41
CA GLU A 806 -44.55 -52.35 -13.79
C GLU A 806 -45.46 -51.25 -14.42
N ASN A 807 -45.57 -51.07 -15.75
CA ASN A 807 -45.17 -51.81 -16.96
C ASN A 807 -45.19 -50.83 -18.17
N GLN A 808 -44.67 -51.05 -19.39
CA GLN A 808 -44.01 -52.17 -20.06
C GLN A 808 -43.34 -51.68 -21.38
N LYS A 809 -42.13 -52.16 -21.75
CA LYS A 809 -41.85 -52.83 -23.05
C LYS A 809 -40.35 -53.05 -23.40
N ALA A 810 -40.07 -54.30 -23.76
CA ALA A 810 -39.22 -54.76 -24.87
C ALA A 810 -37.72 -54.35 -24.97
N LEU A 811 -36.87 -55.19 -24.36
CA LEU A 811 -35.79 -55.96 -25.01
C LEU A 811 -34.77 -55.27 -25.96
N ALA A 812 -33.50 -55.30 -25.51
CA ALA A 812 -32.40 -56.12 -26.07
C ALA A 812 -31.13 -55.42 -26.63
N SER A 813 -29.99 -55.92 -26.14
CA SER A 813 -28.63 -55.97 -26.73
C SER A 813 -27.90 -54.68 -27.16
N SER A 814 -26.86 -54.38 -26.37
CA SER A 814 -25.57 -53.76 -26.76
C SER A 814 -24.91 -54.50 -27.96
N PRO A 815 -23.86 -53.98 -28.68
CA PRO A 815 -22.96 -52.92 -28.22
C PRO A 815 -22.35 -51.92 -29.27
N ASP A 816 -21.57 -50.97 -28.71
CA ASP A 816 -20.28 -50.42 -29.20
C ASP A 816 -20.17 -49.31 -30.28
N THR A 817 -19.02 -48.62 -30.21
CA THR A 817 -18.32 -47.80 -31.23
C THR A 817 -19.01 -46.56 -31.85
N SER A 818 -18.69 -45.40 -31.27
CA SER A 818 -18.11 -44.19 -31.91
C SER A 818 -18.35 -43.85 -33.41
N ARG A 819 -18.67 -42.56 -33.66
CA ARG A 819 -18.66 -41.83 -34.96
C ARG A 819 -19.79 -42.25 -35.95
N ILE A 820 -20.19 -41.46 -36.97
CA ILE A 820 -19.66 -40.20 -37.55
C ILE A 820 -20.81 -39.34 -38.13
N ASN A 821 -20.65 -38.01 -38.17
CA ASN A 821 -21.25 -37.06 -39.14
C ASN A 821 -22.81 -36.90 -39.12
N GLU A 822 -23.45 -35.91 -39.77
CA GLU A 822 -23.03 -34.82 -40.68
C GLU A 822 -23.40 -33.42 -40.11
N THR A 823 -22.44 -32.52 -39.89
CA THR A 823 -21.96 -31.44 -40.78
C THR A 823 -22.96 -30.39 -41.28
N SER A 824 -22.85 -29.18 -40.70
CA SER A 824 -22.78 -27.92 -41.47
C SER A 824 -21.66 -27.07 -40.82
N LYS A 825 -20.45 -26.94 -41.39
CA LYS A 825 -19.97 -26.38 -42.68
C LYS A 825 -19.62 -24.88 -42.57
N LEU A 826 -18.47 -24.38 -43.03
CA LEU A 826 -17.22 -25.05 -43.47
C LEU A 826 -16.05 -24.04 -43.69
N LYS A 827 -14.82 -24.36 -43.20
CA LYS A 827 -13.49 -23.92 -43.76
C LYS A 827 -13.15 -22.40 -43.77
N ALA A 828 -11.91 -21.92 -43.98
CA ALA A 828 -10.56 -22.50 -44.17
C ALA A 828 -9.46 -21.43 -43.91
N GLN A 829 -8.14 -21.69 -43.78
CA GLN A 829 -7.31 -22.84 -43.36
C GLN A 829 -5.84 -22.35 -43.11
N ILE A 830 -5.14 -22.90 -42.10
CA ILE A 830 -3.78 -23.54 -42.06
C ILE A 830 -2.75 -23.09 -43.15
N SER A 831 -1.43 -22.88 -42.92
CA SER A 831 -0.45 -23.81 -42.29
C SER A 831 0.96 -23.22 -42.05
N ALA A 832 1.74 -23.88 -41.18
CA ALA A 832 3.22 -23.90 -41.16
C ALA A 832 3.72 -25.25 -41.78
N PRO A 833 5.04 -25.61 -41.84
CA PRO A 833 6.29 -24.89 -41.54
C PRO A 833 7.28 -24.88 -42.75
N LEU A 834 8.55 -24.46 -42.58
CA LEU A 834 9.59 -24.54 -43.61
C LEU A 834 10.97 -24.97 -43.07
N VAL A 835 11.67 -25.84 -43.82
CA VAL A 835 13.01 -26.38 -43.48
C VAL A 835 13.87 -26.55 -44.76
N VAL A 836 14.90 -25.71 -44.88
CA VAL A 836 16.23 -25.99 -45.49
C VAL A 836 16.37 -26.22 -47.03
N LYS A 837 17.38 -25.53 -47.62
CA LYS A 837 18.08 -25.77 -48.92
C LYS A 837 17.30 -25.44 -50.22
N ASN A 838 17.94 -24.96 -51.32
CA ASN A 838 19.30 -24.44 -51.55
C ASN A 838 19.37 -23.68 -52.90
N ILE A 839 20.43 -22.87 -53.13
CA ILE A 839 21.01 -22.51 -54.47
C ILE A 839 20.09 -21.69 -55.41
N ASN A 840 20.51 -20.64 -56.16
CA ASN A 840 21.68 -19.74 -56.22
C ASN A 840 21.23 -18.50 -57.05
N ALA A 841 21.99 -17.42 -57.30
CA ALA A 841 23.01 -16.63 -56.58
C ALA A 841 23.97 -16.01 -57.62
N ASP A 842 24.09 -14.68 -57.69
CA ASP A 842 25.11 -13.99 -58.48
C ASP A 842 25.64 -12.70 -57.78
N GLN A 843 26.91 -12.39 -58.02
CA GLN A 843 27.72 -11.18 -57.70
C GLN A 843 27.47 -10.39 -56.38
N ALA A 844 28.47 -10.14 -55.52
CA ALA A 844 29.93 -10.39 -55.64
C ALA A 844 30.66 -10.57 -54.27
N ALA A 845 31.89 -11.09 -54.37
CA ALA A 845 32.90 -11.34 -53.31
C ALA A 845 33.59 -10.05 -52.79
N LYS A 846 34.38 -9.95 -51.70
CA LYS A 846 34.79 -10.75 -50.49
C LYS A 846 35.66 -9.77 -49.62
N THR A 847 36.14 -9.99 -48.38
CA THR A 847 35.79 -10.68 -47.10
C THR A 847 37.00 -10.46 -46.13
N ILE A 848 36.88 -10.76 -44.81
CA ILE A 848 37.94 -10.89 -43.75
C ILE A 848 38.00 -9.77 -42.66
N PHE A 849 37.46 -10.12 -41.49
CA PHE A 849 37.87 -9.85 -40.09
C PHE A 849 38.08 -8.45 -39.45
N TYR A 850 37.62 -8.41 -38.18
CA TYR A 850 38.03 -7.65 -36.99
C TYR A 850 37.61 -6.18 -36.74
N ALA A 851 36.89 -6.04 -35.61
CA ALA A 851 37.03 -5.05 -34.54
C ALA A 851 36.28 -3.68 -34.55
N SER A 852 35.74 -3.40 -33.35
CA SER A 852 35.32 -2.09 -32.80
C SER A 852 34.08 -1.39 -33.40
N GLY A 853 33.48 -0.52 -32.57
CA GLY A 853 32.67 0.62 -33.05
C GLY A 853 31.25 0.70 -32.53
N GLY A 854 31.00 1.55 -31.52
CA GLY A 854 29.71 1.74 -30.87
C GLY A 854 28.57 2.23 -31.78
N GLY A 855 27.35 1.88 -31.37
CA GLY A 855 26.13 2.49 -31.90
C GLY A 855 26.01 3.95 -31.45
N THR A 856 25.73 4.83 -32.39
CA THR A 856 25.36 6.24 -32.16
C THR A 856 23.84 6.39 -32.07
N ILE A 857 23.38 7.54 -31.56
CA ILE A 857 21.97 7.86 -31.23
C ILE A 857 21.55 7.10 -29.94
N ILE A 858 21.28 7.73 -28.80
CA ILE A 858 20.81 9.11 -28.54
C ILE A 858 21.78 9.86 -27.61
N LEU A 859 22.40 10.95 -28.10
CA LEU A 859 23.00 12.01 -27.26
C LEU A 859 22.71 13.42 -27.82
N GLY A 860 21.57 13.56 -28.54
CA GLY A 860 21.20 14.79 -29.25
C GLY A 860 20.13 15.66 -28.58
N LEU A 861 19.40 15.13 -27.59
CA LEU A 861 18.19 15.78 -27.04
C LEU A 861 18.28 16.20 -25.57
N TYR A 862 19.29 15.77 -24.81
CA TYR A 862 19.45 16.19 -23.40
C TYR A 862 20.24 17.50 -23.23
N LEU A 863 21.08 17.88 -24.21
CA LEU A 863 21.90 19.10 -24.15
C LEU A 863 21.23 20.35 -24.74
N GLY A 864 20.07 20.21 -25.39
CA GLY A 864 19.29 21.36 -25.90
C GLY A 864 18.52 22.11 -24.82
N TRP A 865 17.99 21.41 -23.81
CA TRP A 865 17.04 21.98 -22.85
C TRP A 865 17.71 22.90 -21.81
N LYS A 866 18.96 22.61 -21.40
CA LYS A 866 19.69 23.40 -20.39
C LYS A 866 20.26 24.74 -20.88
N PHE A 867 19.99 25.14 -22.12
CA PHE A 867 20.43 26.44 -22.66
C PHE A 867 19.30 27.45 -22.91
N LEU A 868 18.03 27.13 -22.58
CA LEU A 868 16.88 28.01 -22.84
C LEU A 868 16.08 28.45 -21.59
N VAL A 869 16.62 28.28 -20.39
CA VAL A 869 16.03 28.81 -19.14
C VAL A 869 17.05 29.65 -18.37
N LYS A 870 17.46 30.79 -18.95
CA LYS A 870 18.10 31.89 -18.20
C LYS A 870 18.04 33.28 -18.84
N PHE A 871 16.90 33.62 -19.45
CA PHE A 871 16.44 34.96 -19.84
C PHE A 871 14.97 34.81 -20.28
N LEU A 872 13.93 35.35 -19.65
CA LEU A 872 13.72 35.88 -18.29
C LEU A 872 12.41 35.22 -17.77
N PHE A 873 12.09 35.14 -16.48
CA PHE A 873 12.65 35.78 -15.28
C PHE A 873 13.33 34.77 -14.34
#